data_AF-A0A1S3HGA3-F1
#
_entry.id   AF-A0A1S3HGA3-F1
#
_cell.length_a   1.000
_cell.length_b   1.000
_cell.length_c   1.000
_cell.angle_alpha   90.00
_cell.angle_beta   90.00
_cell.angle_gamma   90.00
#
_symmetry.space_group_name_H-M   'P 1'
#
loop_
_entity.id
_entity.type
_entity.pdbx_description
1 polymer ?
#
loop_
_entity_poly.entity_id
_entity_poly.type
_entity_poly.pdbx_seq_one_letter_code
_entity_poly.pdbx_strand_id
1 'polypeptide(L)'
;MGSAASTSHKQATTTVSATHAVAKFKKKQDVAQTTEAALIVDEEKKEKELYEKHPELKDALDGFEEINDTIKTKSVDNRQILRMLSSDVYEAYADFETKEQRLLMANHMAKIGFVTTLCNYYISLLKEFNNETVSYIETGTLRGAGLLIIRGIFWNYSDASLKFAESVGLSGYLEYMMNDLDAIDKGVIAGSIDTEEEGTSLALKSAIGCVHNCAKVDTLRPIFHEMKVVDRLKPYLHTAETENKAVAIMTEAYIINDEQNDILATEDGIFEFIIDLLKQALESDDHRAEGFSAWEMAKGLGAMARNDQNKTLIAEKGAIPFLAAMLASEDEEEVEEALSTLWKLGFDQNNKRKIQEEPNCFERVKGLTKHKNSRITKAANGVVWILSQNQLSSEDVLQSQARTDSASLREKSASTAAGGKAGHVMISYNWGDQKVLLKVKDELRRRGFNIWMDVEQMGGSTLQAMAEAVENAAVVLICMSDRYKDSPNCRTEAEYSFKLNKDIVPLMMQRNYKPDGWLGMILGSKLFFDFSGKYNFECKVDELAKELGNRGKTGGIVPVMTETAALAPSFGSGKKNPSHWNKEDVAQWLEKNNLNRMPKFTKLTGEQIAFLKEIHTNAPEFFFCYMTDKMGIVQLQDLVMINNACKNL
;
A
#
# COMPACT_ATOMS: atom_id res chain seq x y z
N MET A 1 55.39 -25.02 -5.91
CA MET A 1 54.37 -25.95 -5.38
C MET A 1 53.76 -25.31 -4.14
N GLY A 2 52.44 -25.16 -4.11
CA GLY A 2 51.70 -24.49 -3.03
C GLY A 2 50.88 -23.32 -3.56
N SER A 3 49.75 -23.60 -4.22
CA SER A 3 48.85 -22.61 -4.79
C SER A 3 47.40 -23.09 -4.73
N ALA A 4 46.52 -22.15 -4.37
CA ALA A 4 45.10 -22.07 -4.68
C ALA A 4 44.16 -23.20 -4.20
N ALA A 5 43.72 -23.10 -2.94
CA ALA A 5 42.42 -23.61 -2.51
C ALA A 5 41.97 -22.92 -1.21
N SER A 6 41.22 -21.80 -1.28
CA SER A 6 40.31 -21.41 -0.18
C SER A 6 39.33 -20.26 -0.50
N THR A 7 39.37 -19.63 -1.67
CA THR A 7 38.48 -18.49 -1.98
C THR A 7 37.13 -18.86 -2.62
N SER A 8 36.96 -20.07 -3.18
CA SER A 8 35.70 -20.46 -3.85
C SER A 8 34.55 -20.85 -2.90
N HIS A 9 34.83 -21.14 -1.62
CA HIS A 9 33.80 -21.57 -0.67
C HIS A 9 33.11 -20.45 0.09
N LYS A 10 33.61 -19.20 0.05
CA LYS A 10 32.95 -18.09 0.76
C LYS A 10 31.87 -17.37 -0.07
N GLN A 11 31.93 -17.42 -1.40
CA GLN A 11 30.96 -16.73 -2.28
C GLN A 11 29.72 -17.57 -2.62
N ALA A 12 29.84 -18.90 -2.70
CA ALA A 12 28.68 -19.80 -2.84
C ALA A 12 27.71 -19.73 -1.64
N THR A 13 28.22 -19.37 -0.45
CA THR A 13 27.41 -19.15 0.75
C THR A 13 26.54 -17.89 0.70
N THR A 14 26.92 -16.88 -0.08
CA THR A 14 26.18 -15.60 -0.17
C THR A 14 24.97 -15.72 -1.11
N THR A 15 25.11 -16.45 -2.23
CA THR A 15 24.02 -16.73 -3.19
C THR A 15 22.93 -17.64 -2.61
N VAL A 16 23.32 -18.58 -1.73
CA VAL A 16 22.37 -19.42 -0.97
C VAL A 16 21.62 -18.62 0.09
N SER A 17 22.20 -17.51 0.59
CA SER A 17 21.59 -16.63 1.60
C SER A 17 20.43 -15.82 1.03
N ALA A 18 20.57 -15.25 -0.18
CA ALA A 18 19.52 -14.43 -0.81
C ALA A 18 18.33 -15.27 -1.31
N THR A 19 18.57 -16.48 -1.83
CA THR A 19 17.49 -17.43 -2.11
C THR A 19 16.77 -17.87 -0.83
N HIS A 20 17.49 -18.00 0.30
CA HIS A 20 16.88 -18.22 1.62
C HIS A 20 16.08 -17.01 2.11
N ALA A 21 16.54 -15.78 1.87
CA ALA A 21 15.87 -14.54 2.22
C ALA A 21 14.51 -14.40 1.52
N VAL A 22 14.53 -14.53 0.19
CA VAL A 22 13.33 -14.50 -0.66
C VAL A 22 12.40 -15.68 -0.34
N ALA A 23 12.94 -16.88 -0.11
CA ALA A 23 12.14 -18.04 0.32
C ALA A 23 11.52 -17.84 1.71
N LYS A 24 12.23 -17.21 2.65
CA LYS A 24 11.74 -16.87 4.00
C LYS A 24 10.69 -15.75 3.96
N PHE A 25 10.80 -14.84 3.00
CA PHE A 25 9.82 -13.78 2.74
C PHE A 25 8.53 -14.36 2.11
N LYS A 26 8.64 -15.16 1.04
CA LYS A 26 7.49 -15.88 0.44
C LYS A 26 6.75 -16.75 1.45
N LYS A 27 7.49 -17.50 2.30
CA LYS A 27 6.93 -18.33 3.36
C LYS A 27 6.22 -17.54 4.48
N LYS A 28 6.49 -16.23 4.62
CA LYS A 28 5.75 -15.33 5.53
C LYS A 28 4.48 -14.77 4.90
N GLN A 29 4.45 -14.56 3.58
CA GLN A 29 3.23 -14.16 2.84
C GLN A 29 2.20 -15.30 2.77
N ASP A 30 2.64 -16.55 2.56
CA ASP A 30 1.75 -17.72 2.40
C ASP A 30 0.90 -18.06 3.65
N VAL A 31 1.25 -17.55 4.85
CA VAL A 31 0.52 -17.82 6.10
C VAL A 31 -0.69 -16.90 6.29
N ALA A 32 -0.96 -16.01 5.34
CA ALA A 32 -1.98 -14.99 5.47
C ALA A 32 -2.92 -14.97 4.25
N GLN A 33 -3.81 -15.95 4.11
CA GLN A 33 -5.00 -15.83 3.24
C GLN A 33 -6.25 -15.40 4.04
N THR A 34 -7.29 -14.97 3.33
CA THR A 34 -8.55 -14.33 3.79
C THR A 34 -8.43 -12.93 4.41
N THR A 35 -8.16 -11.93 3.57
CA THR A 35 -8.87 -10.62 3.42
C THR A 35 -8.18 -9.81 2.32
N GLU A 36 -8.02 -10.44 1.15
CA GLU A 36 -7.44 -9.85 -0.07
C GLU A 36 -8.52 -9.69 -1.16
N ALA A 37 -9.69 -10.32 -0.93
CA ALA A 37 -10.70 -10.51 -1.96
C ALA A 37 -11.39 -9.21 -2.43
N ALA A 38 -11.61 -8.22 -1.57
CA ALA A 38 -12.36 -7.02 -1.98
C ALA A 38 -11.55 -6.05 -2.85
N LEU A 39 -10.23 -6.01 -2.68
CA LEU A 39 -9.31 -5.10 -3.37
C LEU A 39 -8.73 -5.70 -4.62
N ILE A 40 -8.43 -7.00 -4.55
CA ILE A 40 -8.24 -7.80 -5.75
C ILE A 40 -9.46 -7.66 -6.64
N VAL A 41 -10.70 -7.73 -6.11
CA VAL A 41 -11.90 -7.60 -6.95
C VAL A 41 -12.03 -6.23 -7.64
N ASP A 42 -11.65 -5.13 -7.00
CA ASP A 42 -11.77 -3.79 -7.60
C ASP A 42 -10.62 -3.45 -8.55
N GLU A 43 -9.38 -3.86 -8.23
CA GLU A 43 -8.27 -3.79 -9.18
C GLU A 43 -8.47 -4.73 -10.37
N GLU A 44 -8.91 -5.97 -10.15
CA GLU A 44 -9.23 -6.91 -11.23
C GLU A 44 -10.39 -6.41 -12.08
N LYS A 45 -11.37 -5.71 -11.47
CA LYS A 45 -12.45 -5.08 -12.21
C LYS A 45 -11.94 -3.93 -13.08
N LYS A 46 -11.11 -3.03 -12.56
CA LYS A 46 -10.47 -1.95 -13.33
C LYS A 46 -9.57 -2.49 -14.43
N GLU A 47 -8.76 -3.49 -14.10
CA GLU A 47 -7.87 -4.15 -15.06
C GLU A 47 -8.69 -4.82 -16.16
N LYS A 48 -9.80 -5.48 -15.82
CA LYS A 48 -10.74 -6.05 -16.79
C LYS A 48 -11.41 -4.98 -17.66
N GLU A 49 -11.86 -3.87 -17.08
CA GLU A 49 -12.41 -2.73 -17.83
C GLU A 49 -11.36 -2.14 -18.78
N LEU A 50 -10.08 -2.09 -18.38
CA LEU A 50 -8.97 -1.67 -19.23
C LEU A 50 -8.69 -2.68 -20.34
N TYR A 51 -8.69 -4.00 -20.07
CA TYR A 51 -8.57 -5.02 -21.12
C TYR A 51 -9.71 -4.93 -22.14
N GLU A 52 -10.94 -4.68 -21.70
CA GLU A 52 -12.09 -4.51 -22.59
C GLU A 52 -11.93 -3.30 -23.53
N LYS A 53 -11.15 -2.28 -23.14
CA LYS A 53 -10.79 -1.12 -23.98
C LYS A 53 -9.66 -1.40 -24.96
N HIS A 54 -8.84 -2.43 -24.71
CA HIS A 54 -7.64 -2.76 -25.49
C HIS A 54 -7.70 -4.18 -26.08
N PRO A 55 -8.69 -4.52 -26.92
CA PRO A 55 -8.82 -5.84 -27.52
C PRO A 55 -7.64 -6.22 -28.43
N GLU A 56 -6.91 -5.24 -28.96
CA GLU A 56 -5.71 -5.42 -29.78
C GLU A 56 -4.55 -6.11 -29.03
N LEU A 57 -4.54 -6.07 -27.69
CA LEU A 57 -3.50 -6.72 -26.90
C LEU A 57 -3.62 -8.24 -26.87
N LYS A 58 -4.80 -8.79 -27.21
CA LYS A 58 -5.12 -10.19 -26.97
C LYS A 58 -4.08 -11.15 -27.55
N ASP A 59 -3.69 -10.96 -28.80
CA ASP A 59 -2.74 -11.86 -29.48
C ASP A 59 -1.35 -11.79 -28.84
N ALA A 60 -0.93 -10.61 -28.38
CA ALA A 60 0.34 -10.44 -27.65
C ALA A 60 0.31 -11.16 -26.29
N LEU A 61 -0.80 -11.03 -25.55
CA LEU A 61 -0.97 -11.70 -24.25
C LEU A 61 -0.98 -13.22 -24.39
N ASP A 62 -1.72 -13.75 -25.37
CA ASP A 62 -1.74 -15.19 -25.68
C ASP A 62 -0.33 -15.68 -26.06
N GLY A 63 0.42 -14.86 -26.83
CA GLY A 63 1.83 -15.10 -27.15
C GLY A 63 2.74 -15.16 -25.92
N PHE A 64 2.54 -14.27 -24.94
CA PHE A 64 3.29 -14.33 -23.68
C PHE A 64 3.08 -15.62 -22.92
N GLU A 65 1.85 -16.16 -22.89
CA GLU A 65 1.54 -17.46 -22.29
C GLU A 65 2.27 -18.60 -23.01
N GLU A 66 2.23 -18.62 -24.35
CA GLU A 66 2.92 -19.63 -25.15
C GLU A 66 4.44 -19.61 -24.93
N ILE A 67 5.04 -18.41 -24.88
CA ILE A 67 6.47 -18.24 -24.63
C ILE A 67 6.82 -18.69 -23.21
N ASN A 68 6.00 -18.34 -22.22
CA ASN A 68 6.19 -18.77 -20.84
C ASN A 68 6.26 -20.30 -20.75
N ASP A 69 5.34 -20.99 -21.40
CA ASP A 69 5.27 -22.44 -21.37
C ASP A 69 6.37 -23.10 -22.20
N THR A 70 6.76 -22.49 -23.32
CA THR A 70 7.93 -22.89 -24.12
C THR A 70 9.21 -22.85 -23.29
N ILE A 71 9.44 -21.79 -22.51
CA ILE A 71 10.61 -21.67 -21.62
C ILE A 71 10.56 -22.71 -20.49
N LYS A 72 9.39 -22.92 -19.86
CA LYS A 72 9.22 -23.93 -18.79
C LYS A 72 9.48 -25.35 -19.27
N THR A 73 8.94 -25.69 -20.44
CA THR A 73 9.02 -27.04 -21.00
C THR A 73 10.34 -27.30 -21.73
N LYS A 74 11.11 -26.25 -22.04
CA LYS A 74 12.32 -26.32 -22.88
C LYS A 74 12.04 -27.05 -24.20
N SER A 75 10.87 -26.77 -24.79
CA SER A 75 10.40 -27.45 -26.00
C SER A 75 11.19 -27.11 -27.26
N VAL A 76 11.94 -25.99 -27.23
CA VAL A 76 12.77 -25.50 -28.34
C VAL A 76 14.15 -25.08 -27.84
N ASP A 77 15.09 -24.84 -28.77
CA ASP A 77 16.44 -24.42 -28.43
C ASP A 77 16.53 -22.94 -27.98
N ASN A 78 17.64 -22.58 -27.32
CA ASN A 78 17.85 -21.22 -26.81
C ASN A 78 17.77 -20.15 -27.92
N ARG A 79 18.18 -20.47 -29.15
CA ARG A 79 18.16 -19.51 -30.25
C ARG A 79 16.73 -19.18 -30.65
N GLN A 80 15.84 -20.17 -30.66
CA GLN A 80 14.42 -19.98 -30.92
C GLN A 80 13.74 -19.23 -29.77
N ILE A 81 14.01 -19.58 -28.51
CA ILE A 81 13.49 -18.84 -27.35
C ILE A 81 13.88 -17.36 -27.42
N LEU A 82 15.17 -17.07 -27.66
CA LEU A 82 15.66 -15.69 -27.72
C LEU A 82 15.04 -14.89 -28.88
N ARG A 83 14.71 -15.54 -30.00
CA ARG A 83 13.99 -14.88 -31.09
C ARG A 83 12.57 -14.51 -30.69
N MET A 84 11.83 -15.45 -30.07
CA MET A 84 10.47 -15.18 -29.59
C MET A 84 10.46 -14.08 -28.53
N LEU A 85 11.42 -14.11 -27.58
CA LEU A 85 11.58 -13.03 -26.60
C LEU A 85 11.89 -11.68 -27.25
N SER A 86 12.67 -11.66 -28.34
CA SER A 86 12.96 -10.43 -29.08
C SER A 86 11.72 -9.88 -29.78
N SER A 87 11.11 -10.67 -30.68
CA SER A 87 10.04 -10.18 -31.56
C SER A 87 8.71 -10.03 -30.85
N ASP A 88 8.41 -10.93 -29.92
CA ASP A 88 7.05 -11.06 -29.41
C ASP A 88 6.90 -10.41 -28.04
N VAL A 89 8.00 -10.18 -27.30
CA VAL A 89 7.98 -9.59 -25.94
C VAL A 89 8.74 -8.26 -25.86
N TYR A 90 9.99 -8.23 -26.30
CA TYR A 90 10.81 -7.03 -26.20
C TYR A 90 10.33 -5.94 -27.18
N GLU A 91 10.10 -6.29 -28.45
CA GLU A 91 9.57 -5.38 -29.47
C GLU A 91 8.12 -4.96 -29.16
N ALA A 92 7.31 -5.85 -28.58
CA ALA A 92 5.94 -5.52 -28.17
C ALA A 92 5.85 -4.30 -27.23
N TYR A 93 6.86 -4.07 -26.38
CA TYR A 93 6.90 -2.86 -25.55
C TYR A 93 6.98 -1.57 -26.38
N ALA A 94 7.69 -1.61 -27.50
CA ALA A 94 7.79 -0.49 -28.43
C ALA A 94 6.53 -0.38 -29.31
N ASP A 95 5.98 -1.51 -29.78
CA ASP A 95 4.80 -1.55 -30.66
C ASP A 95 3.52 -1.03 -29.97
N PHE A 96 3.39 -1.27 -28.66
CA PHE A 96 2.29 -0.75 -27.86
C PHE A 96 2.74 0.50 -27.09
N GLU A 97 2.50 1.66 -27.69
CA GLU A 97 3.05 2.94 -27.24
C GLU A 97 2.35 3.52 -26.00
N THR A 98 1.10 3.12 -25.71
CA THR A 98 0.36 3.74 -24.61
C THR A 98 0.74 3.18 -23.23
N LYS A 99 0.74 4.05 -22.22
CA LYS A 99 0.99 3.69 -20.81
C LYS A 99 0.03 2.60 -20.31
N GLU A 100 -1.26 2.70 -20.68
CA GLU A 100 -2.28 1.71 -20.33
C GLU A 100 -1.99 0.33 -20.94
N GLN A 101 -1.59 0.26 -22.21
CA GLN A 101 -1.24 -1.00 -22.86
C GLN A 101 -0.02 -1.66 -22.21
N ARG A 102 1.06 -0.90 -21.96
CA ARG A 102 2.28 -1.41 -21.31
C ARG A 102 2.00 -1.91 -19.89
N LEU A 103 1.17 -1.20 -19.14
CA LEU A 103 0.72 -1.60 -17.80
C LEU A 103 -0.03 -2.95 -17.85
N LEU A 104 -0.96 -3.12 -18.78
CA LEU A 104 -1.74 -4.36 -18.94
C LEU A 104 -0.83 -5.55 -19.30
N MET A 105 0.05 -5.38 -20.28
CA MET A 105 1.03 -6.40 -20.66
C MET A 105 1.92 -6.82 -19.48
N ALA A 106 2.44 -5.84 -18.73
CA ALA A 106 3.27 -6.09 -17.55
C ALA A 106 2.50 -6.84 -16.45
N ASN A 107 1.27 -6.40 -16.14
CA ASN A 107 0.43 -7.04 -15.13
C ASN A 107 0.07 -8.49 -15.52
N HIS A 108 -0.24 -8.72 -16.79
CA HIS A 108 -0.49 -10.05 -17.32
C HIS A 108 0.73 -10.97 -17.14
N MET A 109 1.92 -10.52 -17.54
CA MET A 109 3.16 -11.28 -17.36
C MET A 109 3.46 -11.60 -15.89
N ALA A 110 3.22 -10.66 -14.97
CA ALA A 110 3.35 -10.90 -13.54
C ALA A 110 2.38 -12.00 -13.08
N LYS A 111 1.11 -11.93 -13.51
CA LYS A 111 0.04 -12.87 -13.14
C LYS A 111 0.31 -14.30 -13.62
N ILE A 112 0.80 -14.48 -14.84
CA ILE A 112 1.08 -15.83 -15.39
C ILE A 112 2.42 -16.41 -14.90
N GLY A 113 3.12 -15.71 -14.01
CA GLY A 113 4.41 -16.14 -13.47
C GLY A 113 5.58 -16.03 -14.46
N PHE A 114 5.41 -15.26 -15.55
CA PHE A 114 6.42 -15.07 -16.60
C PHE A 114 7.76 -14.60 -16.04
N VAL A 115 7.72 -13.65 -15.10
CA VAL A 115 8.91 -13.07 -14.44
C VAL A 115 9.79 -14.14 -13.78
N THR A 116 9.17 -15.07 -13.06
CA THR A 116 9.91 -16.15 -12.38
C THR A 116 10.50 -17.13 -13.40
N THR A 117 9.73 -17.49 -14.43
CA THR A 117 10.19 -18.32 -15.54
C THR A 117 11.39 -17.69 -16.26
N LEU A 118 11.27 -16.41 -16.62
CA LEU A 118 12.31 -15.67 -17.33
C LEU A 118 13.58 -15.51 -16.49
N CYS A 119 13.44 -15.27 -15.18
CA CYS A 119 14.58 -15.18 -14.26
C CYS A 119 15.35 -16.51 -14.19
N ASN A 120 14.64 -17.64 -14.07
CA ASN A 120 15.27 -18.96 -14.08
C ASN A 120 15.98 -19.25 -15.41
N TYR A 121 15.38 -18.83 -16.53
CA TYR A 121 15.99 -18.95 -17.85
C TYR A 121 17.25 -18.08 -17.97
N TYR A 122 17.20 -16.83 -17.52
CA TYR A 122 18.36 -15.93 -17.45
C TYR A 122 19.53 -16.56 -16.68
N ILE A 123 19.26 -17.12 -15.49
CA ILE A 123 20.27 -17.80 -14.67
C ILE A 123 20.85 -19.02 -15.39
N SER A 124 20.02 -19.76 -16.15
CA SER A 124 20.49 -20.88 -16.97
C SER A 124 21.44 -20.42 -18.08
N LEU A 125 21.12 -19.31 -18.75
CA LEU A 125 21.97 -18.73 -19.80
C LEU A 125 23.31 -18.24 -19.24
N LEU A 126 23.32 -17.57 -18.09
CA LEU A 126 24.56 -17.13 -17.43
C LEU A 126 25.51 -18.31 -17.17
N LYS A 127 24.98 -19.44 -16.69
CA LYS A 127 25.75 -20.67 -16.46
C LYS A 127 26.29 -21.25 -17.76
N GLU A 128 25.47 -21.28 -18.81
CA GLU A 128 25.89 -21.78 -20.14
C GLU A 128 26.98 -20.90 -20.76
N PHE A 129 26.92 -19.59 -20.54
CA PHE A 129 27.92 -18.64 -21.01
C PHE A 129 29.16 -18.56 -20.12
N ASN A 130 29.14 -19.25 -18.96
CA ASN A 130 30.18 -19.20 -17.94
C ASN A 130 30.42 -17.77 -17.41
N ASN A 131 29.34 -16.99 -17.26
CA ASN A 131 29.35 -15.65 -16.70
C ASN A 131 28.90 -15.71 -15.24
N GLU A 132 29.79 -15.32 -14.31
CA GLU A 132 29.41 -15.09 -12.90
C GLU A 132 28.74 -13.73 -12.70
N THR A 133 29.20 -12.73 -13.45
CA THR A 133 28.67 -11.36 -13.50
C THR A 133 28.66 -10.86 -14.94
N VAL A 134 27.78 -9.92 -15.24
CA VAL A 134 27.69 -9.22 -16.53
C VAL A 134 28.15 -7.78 -16.33
N SER A 135 29.46 -7.56 -16.42
CA SER A 135 30.05 -6.22 -16.39
C SER A 135 30.22 -5.61 -17.79
N TYR A 136 29.99 -6.41 -18.84
CA TYR A 136 30.08 -6.01 -20.23
C TYR A 136 29.12 -6.83 -21.09
N ILE A 137 28.39 -6.17 -21.99
CA ILE A 137 27.51 -6.81 -22.98
C ILE A 137 28.14 -6.71 -24.37
N GLU A 138 28.52 -7.87 -24.93
CA GLU A 138 29.14 -7.94 -26.26
C GLU A 138 28.09 -7.79 -27.38
N THR A 139 27.99 -6.58 -27.94
CA THR A 139 27.07 -6.27 -29.04
C THR A 139 27.40 -7.08 -30.30
N GLY A 140 26.37 -7.41 -31.10
CA GLY A 140 26.54 -8.20 -32.33
C GLY A 140 26.72 -9.71 -32.14
N THR A 141 26.76 -10.22 -30.90
CA THR A 141 26.77 -11.67 -30.63
C THR A 141 25.41 -12.18 -30.16
N LEU A 142 25.13 -13.46 -30.40
CA LEU A 142 23.91 -14.10 -29.87
C LEU A 142 23.87 -14.06 -28.33
N ARG A 143 25.03 -14.16 -27.68
CA ARG A 143 25.16 -14.11 -26.22
C ARG A 143 24.79 -12.75 -25.67
N GLY A 144 25.45 -11.69 -26.18
CA GLY A 144 25.17 -10.33 -25.75
C GLY A 144 23.75 -9.90 -26.09
N ALA A 145 23.26 -10.21 -27.29
CA ALA A 145 21.87 -9.94 -27.67
C ALA A 145 20.88 -10.63 -26.72
N GLY A 146 21.10 -11.90 -26.38
CA GLY A 146 20.22 -12.62 -25.45
C GLY A 146 20.20 -12.03 -24.04
N LEU A 147 21.36 -11.61 -23.52
CA LEU A 147 21.43 -10.91 -22.23
C LEU A 147 20.72 -9.56 -22.29
N LEU A 148 20.95 -8.78 -23.36
CA LEU A 148 20.37 -7.45 -23.53
C LEU A 148 18.84 -7.51 -23.62
N ILE A 149 18.28 -8.44 -24.41
CA ILE A 149 16.83 -8.62 -24.56
C ILE A 149 16.18 -8.89 -23.20
N ILE A 150 16.69 -9.87 -22.45
CA ILE A 150 16.09 -10.26 -21.17
C ILE A 150 16.19 -9.13 -20.14
N ARG A 151 17.36 -8.48 -20.06
CA ARG A 151 17.57 -7.33 -19.16
C ARG A 151 16.67 -6.16 -19.55
N GLY A 152 16.49 -5.91 -20.84
CA GLY A 152 15.58 -4.91 -21.38
C GLY A 152 14.12 -5.20 -21.06
N ILE A 153 13.66 -6.46 -21.16
CA ILE A 153 12.32 -6.86 -20.72
C ILE A 153 12.15 -6.55 -19.23
N PHE A 154 13.09 -6.95 -18.37
CA PHE A 154 13.00 -6.66 -16.95
C PHE A 154 13.01 -5.16 -16.65
N TRP A 155 13.85 -4.39 -17.32
CA TRP A 155 13.96 -2.95 -17.14
C TRP A 155 12.68 -2.24 -17.57
N ASN A 156 12.21 -2.46 -18.80
CA ASN A 156 11.05 -1.78 -19.38
C ASN A 156 9.75 -2.11 -18.64
N TYR A 157 9.46 -3.40 -18.43
CA TYR A 157 8.19 -3.81 -17.83
C TYR A 157 8.14 -3.59 -16.31
N SER A 158 9.29 -3.50 -15.62
CA SER A 158 9.32 -3.06 -14.22
C SER A 158 9.10 -1.55 -14.06
N ASP A 159 9.42 -0.74 -15.07
CA ASP A 159 9.04 0.67 -15.07
C ASP A 159 7.52 0.83 -15.26
N ALA A 160 6.95 0.09 -16.21
CA ALA A 160 5.54 0.18 -16.55
C ALA A 160 4.58 -0.36 -15.48
N SER A 161 5.02 -1.27 -14.59
CA SER A 161 4.14 -1.86 -13.57
C SER A 161 4.85 -2.18 -12.26
N LEU A 162 4.28 -1.68 -11.16
CA LEU A 162 4.70 -2.05 -9.80
C LEU A 162 4.44 -3.54 -9.50
N LYS A 163 3.43 -4.18 -10.10
CA LYS A 163 3.18 -5.64 -9.92
C LYS A 163 4.26 -6.48 -10.59
N PHE A 164 4.69 -6.05 -11.78
CA PHE A 164 5.81 -6.69 -12.48
C PHE A 164 7.12 -6.44 -11.71
N ALA A 165 7.38 -5.20 -11.28
CA ALA A 165 8.55 -4.86 -10.47
C ALA A 165 8.60 -5.64 -9.14
N GLU A 166 7.47 -5.80 -8.44
CA GLU A 166 7.37 -6.63 -7.24
C GLU A 166 7.74 -8.09 -7.56
N SER A 167 7.21 -8.64 -8.65
CA SER A 167 7.54 -9.99 -9.12
C SER A 167 9.03 -10.16 -9.43
N VAL A 168 9.67 -9.12 -10.00
CA VAL A 168 11.12 -9.13 -10.28
C VAL A 168 11.91 -9.19 -8.99
N GLY A 169 11.59 -8.34 -8.01
CA GLY A 169 12.22 -8.36 -6.69
C GLY A 169 12.06 -9.70 -5.97
N LEU A 170 10.90 -10.33 -6.09
CA LEU A 170 10.60 -11.64 -5.50
C LEU A 170 11.15 -12.84 -6.29
N SER A 171 11.73 -12.63 -7.47
CA SER A 171 12.34 -13.70 -8.28
C SER A 171 13.78 -14.02 -7.88
N GLY A 172 14.45 -13.11 -7.18
CA GLY A 172 15.90 -13.17 -6.90
C GLY A 172 16.78 -12.55 -7.99
N TYR A 173 16.19 -12.01 -9.05
CA TYR A 173 16.91 -11.36 -10.15
C TYR A 173 17.79 -10.18 -9.70
N LEU A 174 17.30 -9.37 -8.75
CA LEU A 174 18.00 -8.17 -8.29
C LEU A 174 19.37 -8.45 -7.67
N GLU A 175 19.58 -9.61 -7.03
CA GLU A 175 20.89 -9.96 -6.49
C GLU A 175 21.95 -10.09 -7.60
N TYR A 176 21.56 -10.62 -8.77
CA TYR A 176 22.47 -10.68 -9.93
C TYR A 176 22.78 -9.27 -10.44
N MET A 177 21.78 -8.39 -10.52
CA MET A 177 22.00 -6.99 -10.93
C MET A 177 22.95 -6.27 -9.97
N MET A 178 22.78 -6.47 -8.67
CA MET A 178 23.69 -5.89 -7.68
C MET A 178 25.10 -6.48 -7.76
N ASN A 179 25.25 -7.77 -8.06
CA ASN A 179 26.57 -8.38 -8.28
C ASN A 179 27.26 -7.85 -9.54
N ASP A 180 26.49 -7.56 -10.59
CA ASP A 180 26.99 -6.91 -11.80
C ASP A 180 27.52 -5.52 -11.49
N LEU A 181 26.76 -4.72 -10.72
CA LEU A 181 27.19 -3.39 -10.25
C LEU A 181 28.48 -3.49 -9.42
N ASP A 182 28.55 -4.39 -8.43
CA ASP A 182 29.77 -4.59 -7.63
C ASP A 182 30.99 -4.97 -8.50
N ALA A 183 30.78 -5.72 -9.59
CA ALA A 183 31.86 -6.11 -10.50
C ALA A 183 32.31 -4.92 -11.37
N ILE A 184 31.37 -4.11 -11.84
CA ILE A 184 31.64 -2.88 -12.58
C ILE A 184 32.44 -1.91 -11.71
N ASP A 185 31.99 -1.62 -10.49
CA ASP A 185 32.70 -0.74 -9.55
C ASP A 185 34.14 -1.20 -9.29
N LYS A 186 34.33 -2.48 -8.97
CA LYS A 186 35.67 -3.06 -8.78
C LYS A 186 36.55 -2.92 -10.02
N GLY A 187 35.98 -3.11 -11.21
CA GLY A 187 36.70 -2.95 -12.47
C GLY A 187 37.07 -1.51 -12.75
N VAL A 188 36.21 -0.55 -12.44
CA VAL A 188 36.47 0.90 -12.55
C VAL A 188 37.61 1.29 -11.61
N ILE A 189 37.55 0.87 -10.34
CA ILE A 189 38.61 1.12 -9.35
C ILE A 189 39.95 0.50 -9.79
N ALA A 190 39.90 -0.69 -10.40
CA ALA A 190 41.09 -1.36 -10.93
C ALA A 190 41.61 -0.77 -12.25
N GLY A 191 40.87 0.15 -12.87
CA GLY A 191 41.17 0.70 -14.19
C GLY A 191 41.02 -0.31 -15.34
N SER A 192 40.29 -1.40 -15.12
CA SER A 192 40.05 -2.46 -16.11
C SER A 192 38.70 -2.35 -16.82
N ILE A 193 37.83 -1.46 -16.36
CA ILE A 193 36.52 -1.19 -16.95
C ILE A 193 36.38 0.32 -17.16
N ASP A 194 35.90 0.69 -18.34
CA ASP A 194 35.47 2.04 -18.68
C ASP A 194 33.93 2.03 -18.78
N THR A 195 33.25 2.91 -18.04
CA THR A 195 31.78 2.99 -18.04
C THR A 195 31.23 3.67 -19.29
N GLU A 196 32.05 4.45 -19.99
CA GLU A 196 31.67 5.08 -21.26
C GLU A 196 31.66 4.06 -22.42
N GLU A 197 32.28 2.90 -22.25
CA GLU A 197 32.23 1.83 -23.25
C GLU A 197 30.80 1.30 -23.39
N GLU A 198 30.30 1.22 -24.63
CA GLU A 198 28.90 0.88 -24.94
C GLU A 198 28.42 -0.38 -24.20
N GLY A 199 29.18 -1.47 -24.25
CA GLY A 199 28.81 -2.73 -23.61
C GLY A 199 28.77 -2.65 -22.08
N THR A 200 29.65 -1.86 -21.46
CA THR A 200 29.63 -1.60 -20.01
C THR A 200 28.45 -0.71 -19.64
N SER A 201 28.23 0.37 -20.40
CA SER A 201 27.13 1.30 -20.18
C SER A 201 25.78 0.58 -20.24
N LEU A 202 25.58 -0.29 -21.24
CA LEU A 202 24.37 -1.14 -21.35
C LEU A 202 24.21 -2.06 -20.14
N ALA A 203 25.30 -2.70 -19.67
CA ALA A 203 25.27 -3.56 -18.49
C ALA A 203 24.89 -2.77 -17.23
N LEU A 204 25.54 -1.62 -17.01
CA LEU A 204 25.32 -0.73 -15.87
C LEU A 204 23.87 -0.22 -15.86
N LYS A 205 23.43 0.44 -16.93
CA LYS A 205 22.10 1.08 -17.01
C LYS A 205 20.97 0.09 -16.79
N SER A 206 21.06 -1.08 -17.41
CA SER A 206 20.05 -2.14 -17.24
C SER A 206 20.05 -2.78 -15.85
N ALA A 207 21.20 -2.84 -15.15
CA ALA A 207 21.24 -3.29 -13.76
C ALA A 207 20.64 -2.25 -12.82
N ILE A 208 21.18 -1.02 -12.83
CA ILE A 208 20.80 0.02 -11.89
C ILE A 208 19.35 0.48 -12.11
N GLY A 209 18.90 0.56 -13.37
CA GLY A 209 17.53 0.91 -13.72
C GLY A 209 16.50 -0.12 -13.22
N CYS A 210 16.82 -1.42 -13.31
CA CYS A 210 15.92 -2.45 -12.79
C CYS A 210 15.84 -2.42 -11.25
N VAL A 211 16.97 -2.21 -10.57
CA VAL A 211 17.04 -2.03 -9.11
C VAL A 211 16.19 -0.82 -8.70
N HIS A 212 16.33 0.30 -9.41
CA HIS A 212 15.57 1.53 -9.17
C HIS A 212 14.06 1.35 -9.34
N ASN A 213 13.62 0.73 -10.44
CA ASN A 213 12.20 0.48 -10.69
C ASN A 213 11.59 -0.39 -9.59
N CYS A 214 12.31 -1.42 -9.15
CA CYS A 214 11.87 -2.27 -8.04
C CYS A 214 11.90 -1.53 -6.69
N ALA A 215 12.79 -0.56 -6.50
CA ALA A 215 12.85 0.24 -5.26
C ALA A 215 11.60 1.12 -5.06
N LYS A 216 10.86 1.44 -6.13
CA LYS A 216 9.56 2.13 -6.06
C LYS A 216 8.47 1.30 -5.35
N VAL A 217 8.71 0.01 -5.06
CA VAL A 217 7.77 -0.93 -4.42
C VAL A 217 8.06 -1.07 -2.92
N ASP A 218 7.19 -0.52 -2.07
CA ASP A 218 7.37 -0.49 -0.60
C ASP A 218 7.52 -1.89 0.04
N THR A 219 6.85 -2.92 -0.51
CA THR A 219 6.93 -4.30 0.02
C THR A 219 8.31 -4.93 -0.15
N LEU A 220 9.12 -4.43 -1.09
CA LEU A 220 10.47 -4.92 -1.37
C LEU A 220 11.55 -4.29 -0.48
N ARG A 221 11.27 -3.19 0.24
CA ARG A 221 12.27 -2.49 1.09
C ARG A 221 13.07 -3.44 2.02
N PRO A 222 12.46 -4.45 2.70
CA PRO A 222 13.22 -5.41 3.50
C PRO A 222 14.26 -6.21 2.72
N ILE A 223 13.97 -6.54 1.45
CA ILE A 223 14.89 -7.26 0.56
C ILE A 223 16.07 -6.36 0.20
N PHE A 224 15.80 -5.08 -0.13
CA PHE A 224 16.87 -4.09 -0.40
C PHE A 224 17.81 -3.89 0.80
N HIS A 225 17.27 -3.84 2.03
CA HIS A 225 18.09 -3.77 3.23
C HIS A 225 18.94 -5.03 3.44
N GLU A 226 18.39 -6.22 3.20
CA GLU A 226 19.14 -7.47 3.32
C GLU A 226 20.26 -7.58 2.29
N MET A 227 20.02 -7.11 1.06
CA MET A 227 21.02 -6.99 -0.01
C MET A 227 22.02 -5.84 0.21
N LYS A 228 21.81 -5.00 1.23
CA LYS A 228 22.61 -3.80 1.53
C LYS A 228 22.76 -2.86 0.34
N VAL A 229 21.67 -2.63 -0.40
CA VAL A 229 21.72 -1.86 -1.66
C VAL A 229 22.26 -0.45 -1.46
N VAL A 230 21.89 0.25 -0.38
CA VAL A 230 22.44 1.58 -0.05
C VAL A 230 23.98 1.55 -0.03
N ASP A 231 24.60 0.59 0.67
CA ASP A 231 26.06 0.51 0.74
C ASP A 231 26.69 0.19 -0.62
N ARG A 232 26.02 -0.59 -1.44
CA ARG A 232 26.49 -1.02 -2.78
C ARG A 232 26.28 0.05 -3.85
N LEU A 233 25.37 1.00 -3.66
CA LEU A 233 25.11 2.09 -4.60
C LEU A 233 25.98 3.34 -4.38
N LYS A 234 26.66 3.45 -3.22
CA LYS A 234 27.58 4.56 -2.91
C LYS A 234 28.54 4.97 -4.04
N PRO A 235 29.20 4.04 -4.77
CA PRO A 235 30.09 4.43 -5.86
C PRO A 235 29.39 5.21 -6.98
N TYR A 236 28.10 4.96 -7.21
CA TYR A 236 27.31 5.56 -8.26
C TYR A 236 26.70 6.91 -7.88
N LEU A 237 26.74 7.31 -6.61
CA LEU A 237 26.31 8.64 -6.17
C LEU A 237 27.28 9.75 -6.64
N HIS A 238 28.53 9.38 -6.90
CA HIS A 238 29.61 10.31 -7.26
C HIS A 238 30.08 10.16 -8.72
N THR A 239 29.33 9.41 -9.53
CA THR A 239 29.63 9.29 -10.96
C THR A 239 29.42 10.61 -11.70
N ALA A 240 30.18 10.83 -12.77
CA ALA A 240 29.99 11.94 -13.69
C ALA A 240 28.73 11.77 -14.56
N GLU A 241 28.26 10.54 -14.74
CA GLU A 241 27.05 10.24 -15.52
C GLU A 241 25.78 10.62 -14.75
N THR A 242 25.22 11.76 -15.16
CA THR A 242 24.04 12.40 -14.60
C THR A 242 22.85 11.45 -14.39
N GLU A 243 22.53 10.61 -15.38
CA GLU A 243 21.43 9.64 -15.30
C GLU A 243 21.66 8.60 -14.18
N ASN A 244 22.82 7.96 -14.17
CA ASN A 244 23.15 6.94 -13.17
C ASN A 244 23.17 7.52 -11.76
N LYS A 245 23.67 8.75 -11.63
CA LYS A 245 23.63 9.51 -10.37
C LYS A 245 22.19 9.72 -9.91
N ALA A 246 21.29 10.19 -10.78
CA ALA A 246 19.87 10.36 -10.46
C ALA A 246 19.22 9.06 -9.97
N VAL A 247 19.46 7.98 -10.72
CA VAL A 247 18.90 6.65 -10.43
C VAL A 247 19.40 6.15 -9.07
N ALA A 248 20.70 6.26 -8.78
CA ALA A 248 21.28 5.83 -7.51
C ALA A 248 20.65 6.59 -6.32
N ILE A 249 20.61 7.92 -6.43
CA ILE A 249 20.05 8.82 -5.42
C ILE A 249 18.58 8.51 -5.12
N MET A 250 17.75 8.44 -6.16
CA MET A 250 16.33 8.18 -5.98
C MET A 250 16.10 6.77 -5.42
N THR A 251 16.91 5.80 -5.84
CA THR A 251 16.86 4.44 -5.31
C THR A 251 17.13 4.44 -3.82
N GLU A 252 18.17 5.16 -3.36
CA GLU A 252 18.43 5.34 -1.93
C GLU A 252 17.24 6.00 -1.23
N ALA A 253 16.71 7.10 -1.75
CA ALA A 253 15.56 7.81 -1.17
C ALA A 253 14.32 6.91 -1.01
N TYR A 254 14.11 5.95 -1.90
CA TYR A 254 13.00 5.00 -1.79
C TYR A 254 13.20 3.96 -0.69
N ILE A 255 14.43 3.50 -0.47
CA ILE A 255 14.74 2.36 0.42
C ILE A 255 15.25 2.75 1.81
N ILE A 256 15.85 3.94 1.98
CA ILE A 256 16.39 4.37 3.28
C ILE A 256 15.29 4.62 4.31
N ASN A 257 15.65 4.38 5.57
CA ASN A 257 14.88 4.80 6.73
C ASN A 257 15.44 6.12 7.29
N ASP A 258 14.80 6.69 8.30
CA ASP A 258 15.20 8.00 8.85
C ASP A 258 16.60 8.01 9.49
N GLU A 259 17.08 6.89 10.04
CA GLU A 259 18.45 6.79 10.58
C GLU A 259 19.53 6.95 9.48
N GLN A 260 19.17 6.70 8.23
CA GLN A 260 20.05 6.80 7.05
C GLN A 260 19.79 8.07 6.22
N ASN A 261 18.74 8.85 6.53
CA ASN A 261 18.32 10.01 5.74
C ASN A 261 19.29 11.20 5.81
N ASP A 262 20.10 11.31 6.86
CA ASP A 262 21.11 12.38 6.98
C ASP A 262 22.14 12.34 5.83
N ILE A 263 22.30 11.18 5.18
CA ILE A 263 23.24 10.99 4.06
C ILE A 263 22.81 11.81 2.83
N LEU A 264 21.52 11.79 2.45
CA LEU A 264 21.05 12.49 1.25
C LEU A 264 21.12 14.01 1.37
N ALA A 265 20.94 14.55 2.58
CA ALA A 265 21.01 15.99 2.83
C ALA A 265 22.43 16.56 2.65
N THR A 266 23.46 15.70 2.66
CA THR A 266 24.87 16.11 2.55
C THR A 266 25.41 16.12 1.12
N GLU A 267 24.63 15.66 0.14
CA GLU A 267 25.04 15.69 -1.25
C GLU A 267 24.73 17.06 -1.89
N ASP A 268 25.76 17.89 -2.03
CA ASP A 268 25.64 19.22 -2.64
C ASP A 268 25.05 19.14 -4.06
N GLY A 269 24.00 19.93 -4.32
CA GLY A 269 23.40 20.11 -5.64
C GLY A 269 22.39 19.03 -6.09
N ILE A 270 22.09 18.05 -5.23
CA ILE A 270 21.18 16.93 -5.55
C ILE A 270 19.74 17.38 -5.86
N PHE A 271 19.22 18.32 -5.07
CA PHE A 271 17.86 18.81 -5.24
C PHE A 271 17.77 19.68 -6.49
N GLU A 272 18.73 20.58 -6.70
CA GLU A 272 18.83 21.40 -7.90
C GLU A 272 18.84 20.53 -9.15
N PHE A 273 19.64 19.46 -9.13
CA PHE A 273 19.73 18.53 -10.25
C PHE A 273 18.38 17.86 -10.58
N ILE A 274 17.67 17.32 -9.60
CA ILE A 274 16.36 16.68 -9.81
C ILE A 274 15.29 17.71 -10.21
N ILE A 275 15.35 18.92 -9.66
CA ILE A 275 14.45 20.03 -10.00
C ILE A 275 14.70 20.49 -11.45
N ASP A 276 15.95 20.56 -11.89
CA ASP A 276 16.31 20.93 -13.26
C ASP A 276 15.85 19.89 -14.27
N LEU A 277 15.91 18.59 -13.94
CA LEU A 277 15.32 17.53 -14.76
C LEU A 277 13.79 17.61 -14.81
N LEU A 278 13.14 17.85 -13.66
CA LEU A 278 11.69 18.06 -13.63
C LEU A 278 11.26 19.25 -14.49
N LYS A 279 12.00 20.36 -14.42
CA LYS A 279 11.76 21.53 -15.25
C LYS A 279 11.85 21.18 -16.73
N GLN A 280 12.94 20.52 -17.15
CA GLN A 280 13.13 20.12 -18.54
C GLN A 280 12.03 19.17 -19.02
N ALA A 281 11.61 18.23 -18.17
CA ALA A 281 10.51 17.33 -18.47
C ALA A 281 9.21 18.12 -18.71
N LEU A 282 8.89 19.09 -17.85
CA LEU A 282 7.69 19.93 -18.02
C LEU A 282 7.76 20.89 -19.23
N GLU A 283 8.95 21.14 -19.77
CA GLU A 283 9.15 21.93 -21.00
C GLU A 283 9.07 21.06 -22.28
N SER A 284 9.04 19.73 -22.14
CA SER A 284 8.94 18.77 -23.24
C SER A 284 7.48 18.35 -23.50
N ASP A 285 7.18 17.97 -24.75
CA ASP A 285 5.83 17.54 -25.15
C ASP A 285 5.42 16.19 -24.53
N ASP A 286 6.38 15.28 -24.30
CA ASP A 286 6.16 13.95 -23.75
C ASP A 286 6.36 13.86 -22.23
N HIS A 287 6.61 15.00 -21.58
CA HIS A 287 6.89 15.13 -20.15
C HIS A 287 8.10 14.29 -19.69
N ARG A 288 9.15 14.20 -20.52
CA ARG A 288 10.40 13.51 -20.20
C ARG A 288 11.66 14.35 -20.41
N ALA A 289 12.68 14.09 -19.60
CA ALA A 289 14.02 14.67 -19.75
C ALA A 289 15.09 13.66 -19.34
N GLU A 290 16.14 13.50 -20.16
CA GLU A 290 17.27 12.58 -19.91
C GLU A 290 16.80 11.16 -19.50
N GLY A 291 15.74 10.67 -20.14
CA GLY A 291 15.16 9.35 -19.87
C GLY A 291 14.19 9.28 -18.69
N PHE A 292 13.98 10.35 -17.92
CA PHE A 292 13.07 10.38 -16.77
C PHE A 292 11.77 11.11 -17.08
N SER A 293 10.65 10.66 -16.52
CA SER A 293 9.40 11.43 -16.58
C SER A 293 9.29 12.49 -15.48
N ALA A 294 8.44 13.51 -15.69
CA ALA A 294 8.11 14.48 -14.65
C ALA A 294 7.54 13.80 -13.39
N TRP A 295 6.73 12.75 -13.56
CA TRP A 295 6.25 11.91 -12.45
C TRP A 295 7.40 11.31 -11.63
N GLU A 296 8.41 10.74 -12.28
CA GLU A 296 9.55 10.10 -11.58
C GLU A 296 10.35 11.11 -10.76
N MET A 297 10.60 12.30 -11.31
CA MET A 297 11.30 13.37 -10.59
C MET A 297 10.51 13.85 -9.38
N ALA A 298 9.20 14.08 -9.54
CA ALA A 298 8.32 14.45 -8.44
C ALA A 298 8.28 13.38 -7.35
N LYS A 299 8.21 12.10 -7.72
CA LYS A 299 8.24 10.98 -6.78
C LYS A 299 9.57 10.90 -6.02
N GLY A 300 10.69 11.13 -6.70
CA GLY A 300 12.02 11.23 -6.09
C GLY A 300 12.08 12.35 -5.04
N LEU A 301 11.60 13.55 -5.39
CA LEU A 301 11.48 14.68 -4.45
C LEU A 301 10.57 14.34 -3.27
N GLY A 302 9.43 13.69 -3.52
CA GLY A 302 8.50 13.25 -2.48
C GLY A 302 9.11 12.22 -1.53
N ALA A 303 9.95 11.31 -2.01
CA ALA A 303 10.65 10.33 -1.18
C ALA A 303 11.70 11.02 -0.29
N MET A 304 12.48 11.94 -0.84
CA MET A 304 13.45 12.72 -0.05
C MET A 304 12.79 13.66 0.95
N ALA A 305 11.60 14.18 0.64
CA ALA A 305 10.78 15.01 1.53
C ALA A 305 10.19 14.24 2.72
N ARG A 306 10.44 12.93 2.88
CA ARG A 306 10.10 12.19 4.11
C ARG A 306 10.85 12.75 5.32
N ASN A 307 12.13 13.10 5.15
CA ASN A 307 12.95 13.78 6.15
C ASN A 307 12.51 15.25 6.33
N ASP A 308 12.42 15.74 7.55
CA ASP A 308 11.95 17.12 7.85
C ASP A 308 12.96 18.21 7.42
N GLN A 309 14.27 17.96 7.48
CA GLN A 309 15.29 18.91 7.03
C GLN A 309 15.27 19.07 5.50
N ASN A 310 15.10 17.96 4.77
CA ASN A 310 15.03 17.96 3.31
C ASN A 310 13.83 18.77 2.77
N LYS A 311 12.70 18.77 3.48
CA LYS A 311 11.51 19.56 3.08
C LYS A 311 11.88 21.02 2.86
N THR A 312 12.61 21.62 3.80
CA THR A 312 13.02 23.02 3.74
C THR A 312 13.93 23.27 2.55
N LEU A 313 14.96 22.42 2.37
CA LEU A 313 15.91 22.55 1.28
C LEU A 313 15.24 22.42 -0.10
N ILE A 314 14.41 21.38 -0.31
CA ILE A 314 13.69 21.15 -1.57
C ILE A 314 12.88 22.40 -1.99
N ALA A 315 12.19 23.03 -1.03
CA ALA A 315 11.41 24.23 -1.29
C ALA A 315 12.27 25.50 -1.44
N GLU A 316 13.44 25.59 -0.80
CA GLU A 316 14.40 26.68 -1.01
C GLU A 316 15.07 26.62 -2.38
N LYS A 317 15.32 25.41 -2.89
CA LYS A 317 15.85 25.18 -4.24
C LYS A 317 14.83 25.37 -5.36
N GLY A 318 13.56 25.64 -5.03
CA GLY A 318 12.55 26.05 -6.01
C GLY A 318 11.73 24.91 -6.62
N ALA A 319 11.54 23.79 -5.92
CA ALA A 319 10.70 22.70 -6.42
C ALA A 319 9.19 23.05 -6.53
N ILE A 320 8.70 23.93 -5.66
CA ILE A 320 7.25 24.22 -5.52
C ILE A 320 6.60 24.71 -6.83
N PRO A 321 7.16 25.68 -7.58
CA PRO A 321 6.60 26.11 -8.86
C PRO A 321 6.39 24.96 -9.87
N PHE A 322 7.34 24.05 -9.97
CA PHE A 322 7.27 22.93 -10.92
C PHE A 322 6.25 21.88 -10.47
N LEU A 323 6.18 21.59 -9.18
CA LEU A 323 5.11 20.75 -8.61
C LEU A 323 3.72 21.40 -8.81
N ALA A 324 3.60 22.72 -8.69
CA ALA A 324 2.35 23.43 -8.94
C ALA A 324 1.96 23.44 -10.42
N ALA A 325 2.94 23.44 -11.33
CA ALA A 325 2.72 23.31 -12.77
C ALA A 325 2.12 21.94 -13.12
N MET A 326 2.66 20.85 -12.55
CA MET A 326 2.15 19.48 -12.72
C MET A 326 0.67 19.30 -12.36
N LEU A 327 0.11 20.12 -11.47
CA LEU A 327 -1.31 20.07 -11.10
C LEU A 327 -2.27 20.36 -12.27
N ALA A 328 -1.76 20.87 -13.39
CA ALA A 328 -2.52 21.10 -14.62
C ALA A 328 -2.27 20.03 -15.71
N SER A 329 -1.51 18.98 -15.41
CA SER A 329 -1.25 17.88 -16.34
C SER A 329 -2.52 17.11 -16.68
N GLU A 330 -2.55 16.53 -17.89
CA GLU A 330 -3.58 15.57 -18.30
C GLU A 330 -3.29 14.16 -17.75
N ASP A 331 -2.04 13.87 -17.35
CA ASP A 331 -1.69 12.61 -16.68
C ASP A 331 -2.12 12.67 -15.21
N GLU A 332 -3.16 11.91 -14.87
CA GLU A 332 -3.66 11.82 -13.50
C GLU A 332 -2.60 11.34 -12.49
N GLU A 333 -1.61 10.53 -12.92
CA GLU A 333 -0.54 10.08 -12.03
C GLU A 333 0.42 11.23 -11.68
N GLU A 334 0.74 12.11 -12.63
CA GLU A 334 1.52 13.32 -12.36
C GLU A 334 0.81 14.25 -11.39
N VAL A 335 -0.50 14.45 -11.58
CA VAL A 335 -1.32 15.27 -10.68
C VAL A 335 -1.35 14.68 -9.27
N GLU A 336 -1.55 13.35 -9.15
CA GLU A 336 -1.53 12.65 -7.87
C GLU A 336 -0.18 12.79 -7.15
N GLU A 337 0.93 12.57 -7.86
CA GLU A 337 2.27 12.62 -7.26
C GLU A 337 2.69 14.05 -6.89
N ALA A 338 2.31 15.04 -7.70
CA ALA A 338 2.52 16.45 -7.38
C ALA A 338 1.78 16.84 -6.09
N LEU A 339 0.51 16.46 -5.94
CA LEU A 339 -0.27 16.68 -4.71
C LEU A 339 0.35 15.95 -3.52
N SER A 340 0.74 14.69 -3.71
CA SER A 340 1.40 13.86 -2.71
C SER A 340 2.70 14.49 -2.20
N THR A 341 3.49 15.08 -3.10
CA THR A 341 4.75 15.74 -2.78
C THR A 341 4.52 17.11 -2.12
N LEU A 342 3.60 17.92 -2.64
CA LEU A 342 3.20 19.19 -2.01
C LEU A 342 2.66 18.97 -0.59
N TRP A 343 1.91 17.89 -0.35
CA TRP A 343 1.43 17.54 0.98
C TRP A 343 2.59 17.26 1.94
N LYS A 344 3.56 16.43 1.51
CA LYS A 344 4.76 16.14 2.31
C LYS A 344 5.57 17.40 2.62
N LEU A 345 5.78 18.26 1.63
CA LEU A 345 6.47 19.55 1.82
C LEU A 345 5.70 20.48 2.76
N GLY A 346 4.37 20.45 2.71
CA GLY A 346 3.47 21.26 3.53
C GLY A 346 3.47 20.93 5.01
N PHE A 347 4.14 19.88 5.49
CA PHE A 347 4.34 19.70 6.94
C PHE A 347 5.32 20.72 7.53
N ASP A 348 6.21 21.30 6.72
CA ASP A 348 7.06 22.42 7.15
C ASP A 348 6.32 23.76 7.12
N GLN A 349 6.52 24.58 8.14
CA GLN A 349 5.77 25.82 8.34
C GLN A 349 6.12 26.92 7.31
N ASN A 350 7.39 27.02 6.90
CA ASN A 350 7.81 27.98 5.89
C ASN A 350 7.32 27.54 4.51
N ASN A 351 7.35 26.24 4.23
CA ASN A 351 6.87 25.67 2.99
C ASN A 351 5.37 25.84 2.80
N LYS A 352 4.55 25.73 3.87
CA LYS A 352 3.11 26.07 3.77
C LYS A 352 2.89 27.46 3.19
N ARG A 353 3.68 28.45 3.64
CA ARG A 353 3.60 29.82 3.15
C ARG A 353 4.00 29.89 1.68
N LYS A 354 5.13 29.29 1.30
CA LYS A 354 5.58 29.23 -0.11
C LYS A 354 4.54 28.59 -1.02
N ILE A 355 3.92 27.48 -0.61
CA ILE A 355 2.86 26.81 -1.36
C ILE A 355 1.62 27.71 -1.50
N GLN A 356 1.26 28.47 -0.46
CA GLN A 356 0.15 29.43 -0.51
C GLN A 356 0.43 30.65 -1.39
N GLU A 357 1.68 31.12 -1.41
CA GLU A 357 2.13 32.27 -2.21
C GLU A 357 2.36 31.91 -3.69
N GLU A 358 2.56 30.62 -4.00
CA GLU A 358 2.78 30.14 -5.36
C GLU A 358 1.55 30.42 -6.25
N PRO A 359 1.72 31.15 -7.37
CA PRO A 359 0.62 31.55 -8.25
C PRO A 359 -0.29 30.39 -8.67
N ASN A 360 -1.59 30.55 -8.46
CA ASN A 360 -2.65 29.60 -8.80
C ASN A 360 -2.54 28.20 -8.15
N CYS A 361 -1.51 27.91 -7.35
CA CYS A 361 -1.31 26.59 -6.75
C CYS A 361 -2.48 26.21 -5.84
N PHE A 362 -2.80 27.05 -4.86
CA PHE A 362 -3.88 26.76 -3.91
C PHE A 362 -5.26 26.63 -4.55
N GLU A 363 -5.58 27.46 -5.54
CA GLU A 363 -6.86 27.40 -6.25
C GLU A 363 -6.98 26.14 -7.13
N ARG A 364 -5.88 25.70 -7.77
CA ARG A 364 -5.84 24.40 -8.48
C ARG A 364 -6.05 23.24 -7.52
N VAL A 365 -5.33 23.21 -6.40
CA VAL A 365 -5.51 22.17 -5.36
C VAL A 365 -6.96 22.11 -4.89
N LYS A 366 -7.61 23.25 -4.61
CA LYS A 366 -9.04 23.29 -4.26
C LYS A 366 -9.92 22.71 -5.36
N GLY A 367 -9.66 23.02 -6.62
CA GLY A 367 -10.40 22.45 -7.75
C GLY A 367 -10.32 20.92 -7.79
N LEU A 368 -9.14 20.37 -7.49
CA LEU A 368 -8.87 18.93 -7.49
C LEU A 368 -9.52 18.16 -6.33
N THR A 369 -10.07 18.84 -5.31
CA THR A 369 -10.83 18.19 -4.22
C THR A 369 -12.17 17.58 -4.68
N LYS A 370 -12.60 17.88 -5.91
CA LYS A 370 -13.82 17.36 -6.53
C LYS A 370 -13.53 16.47 -7.75
N HIS A 371 -12.29 15.99 -7.87
CA HIS A 371 -11.87 15.19 -9.00
C HIS A 371 -12.55 13.81 -9.00
N LYS A 372 -12.70 13.19 -10.18
CA LYS A 372 -13.33 11.85 -10.29
C LYS A 372 -12.44 10.77 -9.69
N ASN A 373 -11.13 10.90 -9.87
CA ASN A 373 -10.13 10.02 -9.25
C ASN A 373 -10.07 10.28 -7.73
N SER A 374 -10.34 9.23 -6.95
CA SER A 374 -10.37 9.26 -5.49
C SER A 374 -9.00 9.53 -4.87
N ARG A 375 -7.90 9.09 -5.51
CA ARG A 375 -6.53 9.31 -5.04
C ARG A 375 -6.15 10.79 -5.13
N ILE A 376 -6.43 11.41 -6.28
CA ILE A 376 -6.27 12.87 -6.48
C ILE A 376 -7.09 13.63 -5.46
N THR A 377 -8.37 13.29 -5.30
CA THR A 377 -9.25 13.97 -4.35
C THR A 377 -8.75 13.84 -2.91
N LYS A 378 -8.25 12.67 -2.51
CA LYS A 378 -7.68 12.44 -1.18
C LYS A 378 -6.42 13.28 -0.97
N ALA A 379 -5.48 13.25 -1.92
CA ALA A 379 -4.25 14.02 -1.84
C ALA A 379 -4.52 15.53 -1.82
N ALA A 380 -5.43 16.02 -2.67
CA ALA A 380 -5.85 17.42 -2.70
C ALA A 380 -6.46 17.88 -1.39
N ASN A 381 -7.37 17.09 -0.80
CA ASN A 381 -7.94 17.39 0.52
C ASN A 381 -6.86 17.47 1.61
N GLY A 382 -5.85 16.59 1.55
CA GLY A 382 -4.70 16.60 2.45
C GLY A 382 -3.88 17.89 2.36
N VAL A 383 -3.59 18.34 1.13
CA VAL A 383 -2.92 19.63 0.91
C VAL A 383 -3.78 20.80 1.40
N VAL A 384 -5.08 20.82 1.11
CA VAL A 384 -5.98 21.87 1.64
C VAL A 384 -5.97 21.88 3.16
N TRP A 385 -6.01 20.71 3.81
CA TRP A 385 -5.94 20.60 5.27
C TRP A 385 -4.71 21.29 5.81
N ILE A 386 -3.53 20.87 5.35
CA ILE A 386 -2.26 21.28 5.95
C ILE A 386 -2.02 22.79 5.78
N LEU A 387 -2.49 23.35 4.67
CA LEU A 387 -2.42 24.80 4.40
C LEU A 387 -3.48 25.58 5.20
N SER A 388 -4.66 25.01 5.44
CA SER A 388 -5.74 25.66 6.22
C SER A 388 -5.44 25.72 7.73
N GLN A 389 -4.57 24.85 8.25
CA GLN A 389 -4.18 24.87 9.67
C GLN A 389 -3.55 26.21 10.12
N ASN A 390 -3.00 27.00 9.20
CA ASN A 390 -2.44 28.33 9.47
C ASN A 390 -3.49 29.44 9.64
N GLN A 391 -4.73 29.23 9.19
CA GLN A 391 -5.83 30.19 9.39
C GLN A 391 -6.51 30.03 10.75
N LEU A 392 -6.18 28.98 11.51
CA LEU A 392 -6.61 28.80 12.90
C LEU A 392 -5.51 29.31 13.84
N SER A 393 -5.16 30.59 13.75
CA SER A 393 -4.40 31.25 14.82
C SER A 393 -5.33 31.41 16.02
N SER A 394 -4.75 31.33 17.23
CA SER A 394 -5.42 31.33 18.52
C SER A 394 -6.30 32.56 18.84
N GLU A 395 -6.47 33.50 17.91
CA GLU A 395 -7.29 34.71 18.07
C GLU A 395 -8.74 34.51 17.57
N ASP A 396 -9.00 33.68 16.57
CA ASP A 396 -10.36 33.46 16.04
C ASP A 396 -11.23 32.57 16.94
N VAL A 397 -10.61 31.74 17.78
CA VAL A 397 -11.32 30.98 18.83
C VAL A 397 -11.80 31.92 19.95
N LEU A 398 -11.12 33.05 20.18
CA LEU A 398 -11.48 34.02 21.20
C LEU A 398 -12.50 35.07 20.70
N GLN A 399 -12.55 35.35 19.39
CA GLN A 399 -13.52 36.31 18.83
C GLN A 399 -14.85 35.67 18.41
N SER A 400 -14.87 34.39 18.05
CA SER A 400 -16.13 33.67 17.73
C SER A 400 -17.00 33.39 18.96
N GLN A 401 -16.46 33.48 20.18
CA GLN A 401 -17.22 33.41 21.43
C GLN A 401 -17.79 34.77 21.89
N ALA A 402 -17.40 35.88 21.26
CA ALA A 402 -17.82 37.22 21.66
C ALA A 402 -18.97 37.81 20.82
N ARG A 403 -19.47 37.08 19.80
CA ARG A 403 -20.56 37.54 18.91
C ARG A 403 -21.68 36.51 18.78
N THR A 404 -22.25 36.10 19.90
CA THR A 404 -23.67 35.72 19.95
C THR A 404 -24.25 36.26 21.24
N ASP A 405 -25.15 37.22 21.07
CA ASP A 405 -25.72 38.03 22.13
C ASP A 405 -26.30 37.21 23.28
N SER A 406 -25.93 37.71 24.45
CA SER A 406 -26.59 37.53 25.72
C SER A 406 -28.10 37.80 25.64
N ALA A 407 -28.90 36.74 25.69
CA ALA A 407 -30.20 36.67 26.39
C ALA A 407 -30.97 35.41 25.95
N SER A 408 -30.72 34.26 26.59
CA SER A 408 -31.72 33.18 26.76
C SER A 408 -31.18 31.87 27.39
N LEU A 409 -29.88 31.71 27.63
CA LEU A 409 -29.33 30.42 28.09
C LEU A 409 -29.03 30.30 29.59
N ARG A 410 -29.72 31.07 30.46
CA ARG A 410 -29.49 30.99 31.92
C ARG A 410 -30.45 30.09 32.72
N GLU A 411 -31.32 29.33 32.06
CA GLU A 411 -32.27 28.42 32.75
C GLU A 411 -32.19 26.93 32.32
N LYS A 412 -31.16 26.50 31.58
CA LYS A 412 -30.99 25.07 31.22
C LYS A 412 -29.69 24.42 31.69
N SER A 413 -29.12 24.89 32.80
CA SER A 413 -27.93 24.28 33.42
C SER A 413 -28.24 23.50 34.70
N ALA A 414 -29.42 22.85 34.79
CA ALA A 414 -29.75 21.98 35.92
C ALA A 414 -30.56 20.72 35.54
N SER A 415 -30.68 20.35 34.26
CA SER A 415 -31.36 19.11 33.86
C SER A 415 -30.85 18.55 32.52
N THR A 416 -29.63 18.01 32.51
CA THR A 416 -29.17 17.04 31.48
C THR A 416 -27.86 16.37 31.92
N ALA A 417 -27.88 15.78 33.11
CA ALA A 417 -26.89 14.78 33.50
C ALA A 417 -27.41 13.37 33.10
N ALA A 418 -27.53 13.12 31.79
CA ALA A 418 -27.72 11.80 31.18
C ALA A 418 -27.69 11.94 29.64
N GLY A 419 -26.65 11.45 28.98
CA GLY A 419 -26.63 11.28 27.51
C GLY A 419 -25.43 11.84 26.74
N GLY A 420 -24.20 11.81 27.28
CA GLY A 420 -23.01 12.04 26.46
C GLY A 420 -22.83 10.90 25.45
N LYS A 421 -22.80 11.21 24.14
CA LYS A 421 -22.44 10.21 23.11
C LYS A 421 -21.06 9.63 23.48
N ALA A 422 -20.98 8.32 23.69
CA ALA A 422 -19.71 7.65 23.90
C ALA A 422 -18.86 7.81 22.63
N GLY A 423 -17.72 8.50 22.75
CA GLY A 423 -16.75 8.64 21.66
C GLY A 423 -16.27 7.26 21.19
N HIS A 424 -15.66 7.19 20.01
CA HIS A 424 -15.17 5.93 19.44
C HIS A 424 -13.66 5.74 19.66
N VAL A 425 -13.15 4.53 19.46
CA VAL A 425 -11.72 4.26 19.31
C VAL A 425 -11.37 4.41 17.83
N MET A 426 -10.55 5.39 17.49
CA MET A 426 -10.07 5.57 16.12
C MET A 426 -8.81 4.75 15.91
N ILE A 427 -8.74 3.97 14.83
CA ILE A 427 -7.51 3.29 14.41
C ILE A 427 -6.88 4.07 13.27
N SER A 428 -5.78 4.77 13.58
CA SER A 428 -4.91 5.41 12.59
C SER A 428 -3.83 4.41 12.19
N TYR A 429 -3.77 4.06 10.90
CA TYR A 429 -2.88 3.03 10.41
C TYR A 429 -2.48 3.21 8.94
N ASN A 430 -1.34 2.63 8.56
CA ASN A 430 -1.01 2.46 7.16
C ASN A 430 -1.71 1.22 6.63
N TRP A 431 -2.26 1.33 5.44
CA TRP A 431 -3.07 0.30 4.83
C TRP A 431 -2.36 -1.04 4.59
N GLY A 432 -1.02 -1.05 4.49
CA GLY A 432 -0.24 -2.29 4.46
C GLY A 432 -0.40 -3.17 5.72
N ASP A 433 -0.84 -2.58 6.84
CA ASP A 433 -1.11 -3.28 8.10
C ASP A 433 -2.61 -3.61 8.30
N GLN A 434 -3.45 -3.33 7.29
CA GLN A 434 -4.91 -3.45 7.36
C GLN A 434 -5.37 -4.82 7.87
N LYS A 435 -4.75 -5.89 7.38
CA LYS A 435 -5.12 -7.26 7.71
C LYS A 435 -5.04 -7.55 9.22
N VAL A 436 -3.97 -7.09 9.88
CA VAL A 436 -3.80 -7.30 11.32
C VAL A 436 -4.81 -6.45 12.08
N LEU A 437 -5.04 -5.22 11.62
CA LEU A 437 -5.91 -4.26 12.31
C LEU A 437 -7.40 -4.53 12.13
N LEU A 438 -7.82 -5.19 11.05
CA LEU A 438 -9.17 -5.75 10.94
C LEU A 438 -9.43 -6.78 12.03
N LYS A 439 -8.47 -7.67 12.31
CA LYS A 439 -8.58 -8.64 13.42
C LYS A 439 -8.65 -7.94 14.78
N VAL A 440 -7.83 -6.89 14.98
CA VAL A 440 -7.87 -6.09 16.22
C VAL A 440 -9.23 -5.40 16.37
N LYS A 441 -9.74 -4.79 15.30
CA LYS A 441 -11.06 -4.15 15.24
C LYS A 441 -12.17 -5.13 15.61
N ASP A 442 -12.19 -6.32 15.02
CA ASP A 442 -13.23 -7.31 15.28
C ASP A 442 -13.21 -7.79 16.74
N GLU A 443 -12.02 -8.03 17.29
CA GLU A 443 -11.88 -8.48 18.66
C GLU A 443 -12.20 -7.38 19.69
N LEU A 444 -11.86 -6.12 19.41
CA LEU A 444 -12.27 -5.00 20.26
C LEU A 444 -13.79 -4.74 20.17
N ARG A 445 -14.40 -4.88 18.98
CA ARG A 445 -15.86 -4.80 18.82
C ARG A 445 -16.59 -5.87 19.62
N ARG A 446 -16.09 -7.11 19.63
CA ARG A 446 -16.61 -8.22 20.44
C ARG A 446 -16.59 -7.90 21.95
N ARG A 447 -15.69 -7.02 22.38
CA ARG A 447 -15.52 -6.55 23.77
C ARG A 447 -16.31 -5.27 24.08
N GLY A 448 -17.18 -4.82 23.16
CA GLY A 448 -18.08 -3.68 23.35
C GLY A 448 -17.47 -2.31 23.05
N PHE A 449 -16.31 -2.25 22.37
CA PHE A 449 -15.73 -0.99 21.91
C PHE A 449 -16.35 -0.56 20.58
N ASN A 450 -16.74 0.71 20.49
CA ASN A 450 -17.09 1.37 19.23
C ASN A 450 -15.80 1.72 18.48
N ILE A 451 -15.52 1.04 17.37
CA ILE A 451 -14.28 1.22 16.60
C ILE A 451 -14.58 1.93 15.27
N TRP A 452 -13.86 3.02 15.04
CA TRP A 452 -13.75 3.71 13.76
C TRP A 452 -12.40 3.37 13.11
N MET A 453 -12.44 3.03 11.82
CA MET A 453 -11.27 2.68 11.02
C MET A 453 -11.61 2.96 9.56
N ASP A 454 -10.75 3.65 8.83
CA ASP A 454 -10.88 3.86 7.39
C ASP A 454 -10.62 2.54 6.66
N VAL A 455 -11.66 1.80 6.26
CA VAL A 455 -11.53 0.49 5.59
C VAL A 455 -11.63 0.61 4.07
N GLU A 456 -12.33 1.62 3.56
CA GLU A 456 -12.59 1.81 2.14
C GLU A 456 -11.70 2.93 1.59
N GLN A 457 -10.71 2.57 0.76
CA GLN A 457 -9.89 3.58 0.03
C GLN A 457 -10.74 4.44 -0.94
N MET A 458 -11.97 3.99 -1.24
CA MET A 458 -12.82 4.49 -2.29
C MET A 458 -14.17 4.93 -1.71
N GLY A 459 -14.20 6.07 -1.01
CA GLY A 459 -15.45 6.50 -0.39
C GLY A 459 -15.39 7.82 0.38
N GLY A 460 -14.94 8.90 -0.26
CA GLY A 460 -15.37 10.24 0.15
C GLY A 460 -15.06 10.65 1.59
N SER A 461 -13.95 10.18 2.17
CA SER A 461 -13.40 10.79 3.39
C SER A 461 -12.88 12.18 3.05
N THR A 462 -13.84 13.09 2.89
CA THR A 462 -13.60 14.53 2.84
C THR A 462 -12.76 14.91 4.05
N LEU A 463 -12.05 16.02 3.93
CA LEU A 463 -11.41 16.74 5.04
C LEU A 463 -12.19 16.64 6.35
N GLN A 464 -13.51 16.82 6.22
CA GLN A 464 -14.49 16.79 7.28
C GLN A 464 -14.59 15.42 7.97
N ALA A 465 -14.66 14.32 7.21
CA ALA A 465 -14.75 12.97 7.79
C ALA A 465 -13.48 12.56 8.54
N MET A 466 -12.31 12.94 8.03
CA MET A 466 -11.03 12.73 8.73
C MET A 466 -10.97 13.53 10.04
N ALA A 467 -11.38 14.81 9.98
CA ALA A 467 -11.44 15.67 11.16
C ALA A 467 -12.42 15.12 12.20
N GLU A 468 -13.65 14.80 11.78
CA GLU A 468 -14.71 14.26 12.64
C GLU A 468 -14.32 12.94 13.31
N ALA A 469 -13.55 12.09 12.63
CA ALA A 469 -13.02 10.87 13.22
C ALA A 469 -12.14 11.19 14.43
N VAL A 470 -11.11 12.02 14.25
CA VAL A 470 -10.21 12.40 15.35
C VAL A 470 -10.97 13.18 16.43
N GLU A 471 -11.82 14.15 16.06
CA GLU A 471 -12.57 14.99 16.99
C GLU A 471 -13.56 14.20 17.86
N ASN A 472 -14.24 13.20 17.30
CA ASN A 472 -15.20 12.37 18.05
C ASN A 472 -14.56 11.12 18.68
N ALA A 473 -13.26 10.90 18.48
CA ALA A 473 -12.54 9.82 19.12
C ALA A 473 -12.37 10.09 20.62
N ALA A 474 -12.68 9.07 21.43
CA ALA A 474 -12.33 9.00 22.84
C ALA A 474 -10.84 8.65 23.04
N VAL A 475 -10.27 7.90 22.08
CA VAL A 475 -8.87 7.46 22.07
C VAL A 475 -8.47 7.14 20.63
N VAL A 476 -7.24 7.48 20.28
CA VAL A 476 -6.66 7.25 18.95
C VAL A 476 -5.53 6.24 19.08
N LEU A 477 -5.68 5.14 18.36
CA LEU A 477 -4.68 4.09 18.20
C LEU A 477 -3.72 4.48 17.07
N ILE A 478 -2.44 4.71 17.39
CA ILE A 478 -1.40 5.03 16.40
C ILE A 478 -0.60 3.77 16.08
N CYS A 479 -0.78 3.23 14.88
CA CYS A 479 -0.18 1.97 14.44
C CYS A 479 1.18 2.21 13.78
N MET A 480 2.23 2.30 14.59
CA MET A 480 3.56 2.72 14.18
C MET A 480 4.36 1.63 13.42
N SER A 481 4.95 2.05 12.31
CA SER A 481 5.82 1.31 11.39
C SER A 481 6.50 2.31 10.43
N ASP A 482 7.49 1.89 9.66
CA ASP A 482 8.11 2.77 8.63
C ASP A 482 7.06 3.29 7.65
N ARG A 483 6.20 2.39 7.15
CA ARG A 483 5.09 2.75 6.24
C ARG A 483 4.08 3.72 6.86
N TYR A 484 3.85 3.65 8.17
CA TYR A 484 2.99 4.61 8.87
C TYR A 484 3.65 5.99 8.89
N LYS A 485 4.94 6.02 9.19
CA LYS A 485 5.72 7.26 9.25
C LYS A 485 5.85 7.94 7.88
N ASP A 486 5.97 7.15 6.82
CA ASP A 486 6.12 7.64 5.44
C ASP A 486 4.79 8.15 4.84
N SER A 487 3.64 7.87 5.48
CA SER A 487 2.32 8.22 4.95
C SER A 487 1.88 9.63 5.39
N PRO A 488 1.60 10.56 4.45
CA PRO A 488 1.11 11.90 4.79
C PRO A 488 -0.28 11.87 5.43
N ASN A 489 -1.12 10.88 5.10
CA ASN A 489 -2.41 10.65 5.77
C ASN A 489 -2.20 10.38 7.25
N CYS A 490 -1.37 9.37 7.57
CA CYS A 490 -1.09 8.95 8.94
C CYS A 490 -0.45 10.08 9.75
N ARG A 491 0.52 10.81 9.17
CA ARG A 491 1.12 11.99 9.80
C ARG A 491 0.07 13.05 10.11
N THR A 492 -0.83 13.34 9.18
CA THR A 492 -1.91 14.31 9.38
C THR A 492 -2.81 13.93 10.54
N GLU A 493 -3.25 12.66 10.60
CA GLU A 493 -4.09 12.16 11.68
C GLU A 493 -3.37 12.20 13.04
N ALA A 494 -2.09 11.81 13.08
CA ALA A 494 -1.29 11.82 14.29
C ALA A 494 -1.02 13.24 14.82
N GLU A 495 -0.57 14.16 13.96
CA GLU A 495 -0.33 15.56 14.33
C GLU A 495 -1.62 16.25 14.79
N TYR A 496 -2.75 15.97 14.12
CA TYR A 496 -4.03 16.53 14.51
C TYR A 496 -4.54 15.95 15.84
N SER A 497 -4.39 14.64 16.05
CA SER A 497 -4.70 13.99 17.32
C SER A 497 -3.88 14.58 18.46
N PHE A 498 -2.59 14.84 18.22
CA PHE A 498 -1.70 15.49 19.18
C PHE A 498 -2.13 16.94 19.45
N LYS A 499 -2.45 17.72 18.41
CA LYS A 499 -2.93 19.11 18.54
C LYS A 499 -4.21 19.23 19.36
N LEU A 500 -5.14 18.27 19.21
CA LEU A 500 -6.38 18.21 19.98
C LEU A 500 -6.20 17.58 21.37
N ASN A 501 -4.96 17.26 21.77
CA ASN A 501 -4.62 16.58 23.03
C ASN A 501 -5.47 15.30 23.23
N LYS A 502 -5.65 14.53 22.14
CA LYS A 502 -6.34 13.25 22.18
C LYS A 502 -5.51 12.23 22.93
N ASP A 503 -6.22 11.30 23.57
CA ASP A 503 -5.57 10.18 24.23
C ASP A 503 -5.03 9.22 23.17
N ILE A 504 -3.71 9.05 23.14
CA ILE A 504 -3.00 8.28 22.11
C ILE A 504 -2.46 7.00 22.73
N VAL A 505 -2.78 5.87 22.10
CA VAL A 505 -2.24 4.55 22.44
C VAL A 505 -1.42 4.01 21.26
N PRO A 506 -0.09 3.91 21.39
CA PRO A 506 0.79 3.38 20.35
C PRO A 506 0.67 1.85 20.17
N LEU A 507 0.67 1.39 18.92
CA LEU A 507 0.69 -0.02 18.52
C LEU A 507 1.88 -0.27 17.60
N MET A 508 2.78 -1.17 17.98
CA MET A 508 3.95 -1.52 17.17
C MET A 508 3.54 -2.54 16.09
N MET A 509 3.56 -2.15 14.82
CA MET A 509 3.22 -3.04 13.70
C MET A 509 4.45 -3.70 13.06
N GLN A 510 5.64 -3.14 13.31
CA GLN A 510 6.89 -3.60 12.73
C GLN A 510 7.89 -4.02 13.80
N ARG A 511 8.57 -5.17 13.58
CA ARG A 511 9.56 -5.69 14.53
C ARG A 511 10.75 -4.75 14.63
N ASN A 512 11.19 -4.51 15.86
CA ASN A 512 12.35 -3.64 16.17
C ASN A 512 12.23 -2.21 15.64
N TYR A 513 11.02 -1.77 15.26
CA TYR A 513 10.79 -0.39 14.90
C TYR A 513 10.93 0.51 16.13
N LYS A 514 11.53 1.68 15.93
CA LYS A 514 11.68 2.70 16.96
C LYS A 514 11.14 4.01 16.40
N PRO A 515 10.08 4.58 17.00
CA PRO A 515 9.60 5.87 16.56
C PRO A 515 10.61 6.97 16.90
N ASP A 516 10.86 7.84 15.92
CA ASP A 516 11.82 8.93 15.93
C ASP A 516 11.25 10.12 15.12
N GLY A 517 11.98 11.24 15.08
CA GLY A 517 11.53 12.47 14.44
C GLY A 517 10.15 12.94 14.94
N TRP A 518 9.28 13.35 14.01
CA TRP A 518 7.93 13.84 14.32
C TRP A 518 7.09 12.81 15.08
N LEU A 519 7.19 11.52 14.73
CA LEU A 519 6.39 10.47 15.36
C LEU A 519 6.91 10.17 16.78
N GLY A 520 8.23 10.14 16.95
CA GLY A 520 8.86 10.01 18.27
C GLY A 520 8.45 11.14 19.23
N MET A 521 8.34 12.38 18.73
CA MET A 521 7.87 13.52 19.53
C MET A 521 6.41 13.38 19.98
N ILE A 522 5.52 12.89 19.10
CA ILE A 522 4.10 12.70 19.41
C ILE A 522 3.91 11.57 20.43
N LEU A 523 4.64 10.46 20.26
CA LEU A 523 4.47 9.27 21.10
C LEU A 523 5.20 9.41 22.44
N GLY A 524 6.33 10.13 22.50
CA GLY A 524 7.11 10.35 23.73
C GLY A 524 7.48 9.03 24.43
N SER A 525 7.30 8.97 25.74
CA SER A 525 7.57 7.78 26.57
C SER A 525 6.35 6.87 26.79
N LYS A 526 5.33 6.96 25.93
CA LYS A 526 4.12 6.15 26.06
C LYS A 526 4.43 4.66 25.92
N LEU A 527 3.75 3.84 26.73
CA LEU A 527 3.75 2.39 26.59
C LEU A 527 3.12 2.00 25.25
N PHE A 528 3.71 1.03 24.56
CA PHE A 528 3.22 0.53 23.28
C PHE A 528 2.82 -0.94 23.36
N PHE A 529 1.90 -1.35 22.48
CA PHE A 529 1.43 -2.74 22.37
C PHE A 529 1.93 -3.36 21.08
N ASP A 530 2.62 -4.49 21.17
CA ASP A 530 3.33 -5.09 20.04
C ASP A 530 2.46 -6.08 19.25
N PHE A 531 2.10 -5.67 18.03
CA PHE A 531 1.35 -6.43 17.04
C PHE A 531 2.21 -6.83 15.82
N SER A 532 3.54 -6.73 15.92
CA SER A 532 4.50 -7.09 14.86
C SER A 532 4.66 -8.61 14.61
N GLY A 533 3.76 -9.40 15.20
CA GLY A 533 3.80 -10.87 15.17
C GLY A 533 4.91 -11.47 16.04
N LYS A 534 5.49 -10.71 16.99
CA LYS A 534 6.48 -11.24 17.96
C LYS A 534 5.83 -12.05 19.08
N TYR A 535 4.64 -11.64 19.52
CA TYR A 535 3.91 -12.24 20.63
C TYR A 535 2.58 -12.85 20.18
N ASN A 536 1.93 -13.60 21.08
CA ASN A 536 0.60 -14.12 20.84
C ASN A 536 -0.41 -12.97 20.68
N PHE A 537 -1.15 -12.98 19.58
CA PHE A 537 -2.09 -11.94 19.20
C PHE A 537 -3.19 -11.71 20.25
N GLU A 538 -3.83 -12.78 20.75
CA GLU A 538 -4.96 -12.68 21.69
C GLU A 538 -4.53 -12.05 23.02
N CYS A 539 -3.38 -12.46 23.56
CA CYS A 539 -2.83 -11.86 24.77
C CYS A 539 -2.57 -10.35 24.60
N LYS A 540 -2.12 -9.91 23.42
CA LYS A 540 -1.88 -8.49 23.15
C LYS A 540 -3.17 -7.69 22.97
N VAL A 541 -4.22 -8.30 22.42
CA VAL A 541 -5.55 -7.67 22.43
C VAL A 541 -6.12 -7.56 23.85
N ASP A 542 -5.86 -8.54 24.73
CA ASP A 542 -6.23 -8.44 26.15
C ASP A 542 -5.54 -7.28 26.86
N GLU A 543 -4.23 -7.14 26.67
CA GLU A 543 -3.45 -6.01 27.21
C GLU A 543 -3.98 -4.68 26.68
N LEU A 544 -4.24 -4.57 25.38
CA LEU A 544 -4.79 -3.38 24.75
C LEU A 544 -6.19 -3.03 25.28
N ALA A 545 -7.08 -4.02 25.42
CA ALA A 545 -8.42 -3.80 25.95
C ALA A 545 -8.41 -3.33 27.41
N LYS A 546 -7.46 -3.82 28.22
CA LYS A 546 -7.24 -3.35 29.59
C LYS A 546 -6.77 -1.91 29.61
N GLU A 547 -5.82 -1.56 28.75
CA GLU A 547 -5.38 -0.18 28.58
C GLU A 547 -6.55 0.72 28.23
N LEU A 548 -7.27 0.43 27.14
CA LEU A 548 -8.42 1.22 26.68
C LEU A 548 -9.48 1.45 27.77
N GLY A 549 -9.69 0.46 28.65
CA GLY A 549 -10.58 0.59 29.79
C GLY A 549 -12.03 0.80 29.35
N ASN A 550 -12.59 1.98 29.62
CA ASN A 550 -13.94 2.37 29.18
C ASN A 550 -13.91 3.38 28.02
N ARG A 551 -12.73 3.85 27.60
CA ARG A 551 -12.58 4.77 26.47
C ARG A 551 -13.08 4.07 25.21
N GLY A 552 -14.10 4.60 24.56
CA GLY A 552 -14.67 3.97 23.37
C GLY A 552 -15.73 2.91 23.62
N LYS A 553 -16.07 2.57 24.87
CA LYS A 553 -17.14 1.58 25.14
C LYS A 553 -18.52 2.19 24.96
N THR A 554 -19.41 1.47 24.29
CA THR A 554 -20.84 1.80 24.34
C THR A 554 -21.35 1.45 25.74
N GLY A 555 -21.95 2.40 26.44
CA GLY A 555 -22.47 2.20 27.81
C GLY A 555 -23.32 0.93 27.89
N GLY A 556 -22.95 0.03 28.79
CA GLY A 556 -23.35 -1.37 28.75
C GLY A 556 -24.85 -1.61 28.95
N ILE A 557 -25.40 -2.44 28.06
CA ILE A 557 -26.35 -3.50 28.43
C ILE A 557 -25.76 -4.80 27.89
N VAL A 558 -24.91 -5.45 28.68
CA VAL A 558 -24.66 -6.88 28.55
C VAL A 558 -24.80 -7.45 29.95
N PRO A 559 -25.84 -8.25 30.26
CA PRO A 559 -25.95 -8.87 31.58
C PRO A 559 -24.88 -9.95 31.68
N VAL A 560 -23.97 -9.78 32.64
CA VAL A 560 -23.08 -10.85 33.09
C VAL A 560 -23.94 -11.87 33.84
N MET A 561 -24.07 -13.08 33.31
CA MET A 561 -24.67 -14.19 34.06
C MET A 561 -23.59 -14.84 34.93
N THR A 562 -23.65 -14.59 36.24
CA THR A 562 -23.01 -15.43 37.25
C THR A 562 -23.88 -16.66 37.50
N GLU A 563 -23.27 -17.84 37.44
CA GLU A 563 -23.89 -19.10 37.84
C GLU A 563 -24.29 -19.06 39.32
N THR A 564 -25.55 -19.35 39.63
CA THR A 564 -25.91 -20.06 40.85
C THR A 564 -27.24 -20.79 40.65
N ALA A 565 -27.24 -22.05 41.05
CA ALA A 565 -28.30 -23.03 40.80
C ALA A 565 -29.52 -22.88 41.74
N ALA A 566 -30.66 -23.35 41.21
CA ALA A 566 -31.70 -24.17 41.88
C ALA A 566 -33.15 -23.62 41.84
N LEU A 567 -34.02 -24.42 41.18
CA LEU A 567 -35.44 -24.80 41.47
C LEU A 567 -36.44 -23.65 41.79
N ALA A 568 -37.60 -23.45 41.14
CA ALA A 568 -38.65 -24.36 40.65
C ALA A 568 -39.69 -23.55 39.77
N PRO A 569 -40.84 -24.10 39.32
CA PRO A 569 -41.38 -23.91 37.96
C PRO A 569 -42.50 -22.87 37.79
N SER A 570 -42.71 -22.36 36.57
CA SER A 570 -44.07 -22.10 36.04
C SER A 570 -44.10 -22.04 34.50
N PHE A 571 -45.11 -22.67 33.92
CA PHE A 571 -45.48 -22.62 32.50
C PHE A 571 -46.34 -21.37 32.23
N GLY A 572 -46.06 -20.65 31.14
CA GLY A 572 -46.93 -19.56 30.64
C GLY A 572 -46.31 -18.82 29.44
N SER A 573 -46.73 -19.22 28.23
CA SER A 573 -46.55 -18.59 26.91
C SER A 573 -45.71 -17.29 26.81
N GLY A 574 -44.39 -17.42 26.68
CA GLY A 574 -43.51 -16.41 26.10
C GLY A 574 -43.01 -16.89 24.75
N LYS A 575 -42.93 -16.02 23.74
CA LYS A 575 -42.28 -16.34 22.45
C LYS A 575 -40.85 -16.80 22.75
N LYS A 576 -40.61 -18.12 22.72
CA LYS A 576 -39.26 -18.67 22.89
C LYS A 576 -38.39 -18.17 21.75
N ASN A 577 -37.18 -17.72 22.07
CA ASN A 577 -36.16 -17.42 21.07
C ASN A 577 -35.96 -18.67 20.18
N PRO A 578 -35.92 -18.54 18.84
CA PRO A 578 -35.70 -19.67 17.94
C PRO A 578 -34.49 -20.52 18.29
N SER A 579 -33.45 -19.95 18.91
CA SER A 579 -32.27 -20.68 19.39
C SER A 579 -32.57 -21.79 20.40
N HIS A 580 -33.73 -21.77 21.06
CA HIS A 580 -34.17 -22.78 22.03
C HIS A 580 -35.32 -23.66 21.54
N TRP A 581 -35.65 -23.60 20.24
CA TRP A 581 -36.72 -24.40 19.66
C TRP A 581 -36.30 -25.86 19.53
N ASN A 582 -37.16 -26.75 20.01
CA ASN A 582 -37.03 -28.18 19.73
C ASN A 582 -37.54 -28.50 18.30
N LYS A 583 -37.39 -29.75 17.85
CA LYS A 583 -37.82 -30.15 16.50
C LYS A 583 -39.32 -29.92 16.24
N GLU A 584 -40.14 -30.00 17.28
CA GLU A 584 -41.59 -29.83 17.18
C GLU A 584 -41.97 -28.34 17.08
N ASP A 585 -41.28 -27.46 17.81
CA ASP A 585 -41.40 -26.00 17.71
C ASP A 585 -41.00 -25.51 16.30
N VAL A 586 -39.91 -26.05 15.75
CA VAL A 586 -39.47 -25.74 14.38
C VAL A 586 -40.50 -26.21 13.34
N ALA A 587 -41.03 -27.43 13.49
CA ALA A 587 -42.05 -27.96 12.58
C ALA A 587 -43.32 -27.11 12.60
N GLN A 588 -43.78 -26.70 13.79
CA GLN A 588 -44.94 -25.80 13.94
C GLN A 588 -44.71 -24.43 13.29
N TRP A 589 -43.51 -23.86 13.41
CA TRP A 589 -43.19 -22.59 12.76
C TRP A 589 -43.12 -22.70 11.24
N LEU A 590 -42.51 -23.76 10.71
CA LEU A 590 -42.44 -24.00 9.27
C LEU A 590 -43.83 -24.25 8.67
N GLU A 591 -44.72 -24.94 9.39
CA GLU A 591 -46.11 -25.16 9.00
C GLU A 591 -46.92 -23.87 9.01
N LYS A 592 -46.82 -23.08 10.09
CA LYS A 592 -47.50 -21.80 10.23
C LYS A 592 -47.14 -20.81 9.11
N ASN A 593 -45.91 -20.85 8.60
CA ASN A 593 -45.45 -19.96 7.54
C ASN A 593 -45.43 -20.61 6.14
N ASN A 594 -46.01 -21.82 5.98
CA ASN A 594 -46.03 -22.58 4.72
C ASN A 594 -44.63 -22.85 4.12
N LEU A 595 -43.57 -22.85 4.92
CA LEU A 595 -42.20 -23.12 4.49
C LEU A 595 -41.89 -24.63 4.37
N ASN A 596 -42.78 -25.49 4.87
CA ASN A 596 -42.70 -26.95 4.75
C ASN A 596 -42.58 -27.45 3.29
N ARG A 597 -43.09 -26.68 2.33
CA ARG A 597 -43.03 -27.01 0.90
C ARG A 597 -41.61 -26.95 0.32
N MET A 598 -40.67 -26.33 1.05
CA MET A 598 -39.27 -26.17 0.63
C MET A 598 -38.39 -27.21 1.32
N PRO A 599 -37.85 -28.21 0.58
CA PRO A 599 -37.09 -29.31 1.18
C PRO A 599 -35.89 -28.86 2.04
N LYS A 600 -35.24 -27.74 1.66
CA LYS A 600 -34.09 -27.19 2.39
C LYS A 600 -34.46 -26.57 3.74
N PHE A 601 -35.70 -26.11 3.92
CA PHE A 601 -36.18 -25.53 5.19
C PHE A 601 -36.58 -26.61 6.20
N THR A 602 -37.03 -27.78 5.74
CA THR A 602 -37.43 -28.90 6.62
C THR A 602 -36.30 -29.50 7.45
N LYS A 603 -35.04 -29.18 7.12
CA LYS A 603 -33.84 -29.64 7.83
C LYS A 603 -33.26 -28.60 8.79
N LEU A 604 -33.84 -27.40 8.84
CA LEU A 604 -33.32 -26.32 9.69
C LEU A 604 -33.55 -26.64 11.17
N THR A 605 -32.57 -26.25 11.98
CA THR A 605 -32.66 -26.27 13.44
C THR A 605 -33.10 -24.89 13.96
N GLY A 606 -33.55 -24.84 15.21
CA GLY A 606 -33.91 -23.58 15.87
C GLY A 606 -32.77 -22.55 15.86
N GLU A 607 -31.53 -22.99 16.10
CA GLU A 607 -30.33 -22.15 16.02
C GLU A 607 -30.12 -21.54 14.64
N GLN A 608 -30.32 -22.34 13.58
CA GLN A 608 -30.20 -21.84 12.20
C GLN A 608 -31.31 -20.86 11.85
N ILE A 609 -32.53 -21.03 12.38
CA ILE A 609 -33.62 -20.08 12.21
C ILE A 609 -33.34 -18.76 12.96
N ALA A 610 -32.74 -18.85 14.16
CA ALA A 610 -32.27 -17.67 14.89
C ALA A 610 -31.18 -16.91 14.11
N PHE A 611 -30.23 -17.65 13.53
CA PHE A 611 -29.21 -17.09 12.67
C PHE A 611 -29.79 -16.42 11.43
N LEU A 612 -30.76 -17.06 10.74
CA LEU A 612 -31.46 -16.46 9.60
C LEU A 612 -32.17 -15.14 9.97
N LYS A 613 -32.74 -15.05 11.17
CA LYS A 613 -33.34 -13.81 11.70
C LYS A 613 -32.28 -12.73 11.95
N GLU A 614 -31.13 -13.11 12.51
CA GLU A 614 -30.03 -12.20 12.82
C GLU A 614 -29.44 -11.59 11.54
N ILE A 615 -29.13 -12.41 10.53
CA ILE A 615 -28.64 -11.90 9.25
C ILE A 615 -29.70 -11.10 8.50
N HIS A 616 -30.99 -11.46 8.58
CA HIS A 616 -32.09 -10.68 8.01
C HIS A 616 -32.19 -9.27 8.62
N THR A 617 -31.92 -9.13 9.92
CA THR A 617 -32.02 -7.86 10.65
C THR A 617 -30.77 -6.99 10.48
N ASN A 618 -29.57 -7.60 10.52
CA ASN A 618 -28.31 -6.86 10.58
C ASN A 618 -27.62 -6.69 9.23
N ALA A 619 -27.95 -7.52 8.22
CA ALA A 619 -27.36 -7.47 6.88
C ALA A 619 -28.37 -7.92 5.80
N PRO A 620 -29.40 -7.10 5.48
CA PRO A 620 -30.50 -7.48 4.60
C PRO A 620 -30.03 -7.89 3.19
N GLU A 621 -29.05 -7.19 2.61
CA GLU A 621 -28.51 -7.53 1.29
C GLU A 621 -27.83 -8.92 1.30
N PHE A 622 -27.03 -9.21 2.34
CA PHE A 622 -26.40 -10.52 2.51
C PHE A 622 -27.43 -11.63 2.72
N PHE A 623 -28.50 -11.36 3.45
CA PHE A 623 -29.60 -12.32 3.62
C PHE A 623 -30.22 -12.70 2.28
N PHE A 624 -30.56 -11.73 1.42
CA PHE A 624 -31.14 -12.05 0.11
C PHE A 624 -30.16 -12.80 -0.81
N CYS A 625 -28.88 -12.40 -0.85
CA CYS A 625 -27.85 -13.14 -1.60
C CYS A 625 -27.66 -14.58 -1.07
N TYR A 626 -27.68 -14.77 0.26
CA TYR A 626 -27.60 -16.11 0.85
C TYR A 626 -28.80 -16.97 0.45
N MET A 627 -30.00 -16.38 0.43
CA MET A 627 -31.24 -17.05 0.03
C MET A 627 -31.23 -17.46 -1.46
N THR A 628 -30.70 -16.62 -2.35
CA THR A 628 -30.61 -16.94 -3.79
C THR A 628 -29.47 -17.92 -4.07
N ASP A 629 -28.28 -17.70 -3.53
CA ASP A 629 -27.06 -18.36 -3.99
C ASP A 629 -26.77 -19.67 -3.25
N LYS A 630 -27.11 -19.74 -1.95
CA LYS A 630 -26.86 -20.93 -1.12
C LYS A 630 -28.14 -21.74 -0.90
N MET A 631 -29.25 -21.06 -0.62
CA MET A 631 -30.54 -21.74 -0.46
C MET A 631 -31.20 -22.02 -1.81
N GLY A 632 -30.79 -21.38 -2.91
CA GLY A 632 -31.29 -21.68 -4.26
C GLY A 632 -32.74 -21.24 -4.46
N ILE A 633 -33.21 -20.25 -3.69
CA ILE A 633 -34.57 -19.73 -3.78
C ILE A 633 -34.60 -18.66 -4.87
N VAL A 634 -35.11 -19.04 -6.04
CA VAL A 634 -35.15 -18.17 -7.24
C VAL A 634 -36.52 -17.53 -7.49
N GLN A 635 -37.59 -18.05 -6.87
CA GLN A 635 -38.94 -17.51 -7.06
C GLN A 635 -39.22 -16.36 -6.10
N LEU A 636 -39.68 -15.23 -6.64
CA LEU A 636 -39.99 -14.02 -5.86
C LEU A 636 -41.05 -14.27 -4.77
N GLN A 637 -42.05 -15.11 -5.06
CA GLN A 637 -43.09 -15.45 -4.09
C GLN A 637 -42.53 -16.17 -2.86
N ASP A 638 -41.52 -17.02 -3.04
CA ASP A 638 -40.86 -17.75 -1.96
C ASP A 638 -39.99 -16.82 -1.11
N LEU A 639 -39.26 -15.90 -1.74
CA LEU A 639 -38.46 -14.88 -1.04
C LEU A 639 -39.34 -13.97 -0.17
N VAL A 640 -40.49 -13.54 -0.68
CA VAL A 640 -41.45 -12.73 0.10
C VAL A 640 -41.99 -13.50 1.30
N MET A 641 -42.30 -14.79 1.13
CA MET A 641 -42.76 -15.64 2.24
C MET A 641 -41.69 -15.79 3.33
N ILE A 642 -40.44 -16.05 2.95
CA ILE A 642 -39.32 -16.22 3.89
C ILE A 642 -39.03 -14.90 4.61
N ASN A 643 -39.03 -13.78 3.88
CA ASN A 643 -38.86 -12.45 4.46
C ASN A 643 -39.94 -12.14 5.52
N ASN A 644 -41.20 -12.45 5.21
CA ASN A 644 -42.30 -12.25 6.16
C ASN A 644 -42.21 -13.22 7.35
N ALA A 645 -41.80 -14.46 7.13
CA ALA A 645 -41.58 -15.43 8.19
C ALA A 645 -40.49 -14.96 9.15
N CYS A 646 -39.36 -14.45 8.64
CA CYS A 646 -38.25 -13.95 9.45
C CYS A 646 -38.60 -12.65 10.19
N LYS A 647 -39.37 -11.76 9.56
CA LYS A 647 -39.86 -10.52 10.19
C LYS A 647 -40.80 -10.77 11.39
N ASN A 648 -41.53 -11.90 11.36
CA ASN A 648 -42.52 -12.26 12.38
C ASN A 648 -41.97 -13.17 13.50
N LEU A 649 -40.69 -13.55 13.43
CA LEU A 649 -39.98 -14.34 14.44
C LEU A 649 -39.77 -13.61 15.77
#